data_AF-A0A2N9NYX2-F1
#
_entry.id   AF-A0A2N9NYX2-F1
#
_cell.length_a   1.000
_cell.length_b   1.000
_cell.length_c   1.000
_cell.angle_alpha   90.00
_cell.angle_beta   90.00
_cell.angle_gamma   90.00
#
_symmetry.space_group_name_H-M   'P 1'
#
loop_
_entity.id
_entity.type
_entity.pdbx_description
1 polymer ?
#
loop_
_entity_poly.entity_id
_entity_poly.type
_entity_poly.pdbx_seq_one_letter_code
_entity_poly.pdbx_strand_id
1 'polypeptide(L)'
;MCANQPSRTFPCILISENPVGRRLALAVILLGLLLSGPAPLLADGCFVVPRVVWDKAKDINEPTQKAVILYDAGREDMLLQVKYEGPLAEFGWLVPVPSLPKVEKGSMAAFYELSQLTQREFVHTDRMVRTLGLGLTSASASRATVEVIEAKTVGAYEVTVLSAQEAGSLGRWLQAHGYSLPEGKSETLQEYIRHGWYFVAAKIRLDHGAGFKLVSSVSAAVHPQRAVQTKLASGELHPLLISFDTPKCVFPLKVSSVGGKPSEISLYVISAEPLLNKFILDEACDRLDQRHAEWVQTGSRRGLSREAWRRHIQTMLLASELRSSDPRNAGIPWRRRRPDWAAEDLAAMAQEGEPSALQESLEDDFYASPEALLQCLQLAPHQLIQTIKSLPRLKDRTWYLTKVVRTFKPAEMQDLEFEPAIPVLAGRLRRPMGRIAAEVLSQSGDEGAFALVRACKSLDSTERINAVCGLERLPDRRLVKPLLGLLSDETPQVRLHAERAANNHWDDRLTAPLRTLLRDPYREIRSEAVASLALHEPRDRTPLYLALLKDPDLNVQMCALSVLLRLNRDTIPSKPLVEMLANPNPEVQGAALQMLWQLNRDVVPRADLLPLLGSPHLEIVTMAWRLIEGTGHLRPGLPDPLASTREQTLNGRALTSPEAAVLITNQLATARLIGLKVLERNGDAKAVDLALPLLRDTNSIVRTRAGAALHEITGLDLPASSPARWEKWWAVNKGTFSPAKGPL
;
A
#
# COMPACT_ATOMS: atom_id res chain seq x y z
N MET A 1 28.94 -52.52 -38.62
CA MET A 1 30.42 -52.67 -38.66
C MET A 1 31.04 -51.39 -38.09
N CYS A 2 32.35 -51.38 -37.81
CA CYS A 2 33.12 -50.34 -37.10
C CYS A 2 32.91 -48.92 -37.71
N ALA A 3 32.78 -47.85 -36.91
CA ALA A 3 33.84 -46.96 -36.36
C ALA A 3 34.53 -46.06 -37.43
N ASN A 4 35.03 -44.84 -37.16
CA ASN A 4 35.27 -44.14 -35.89
C ASN A 4 35.24 -42.58 -36.07
N GLN A 5 35.54 -41.80 -35.01
CA GLN A 5 35.71 -40.33 -34.99
C GLN A 5 37.03 -39.86 -35.70
N PRO A 6 37.51 -38.58 -35.68
CA PRO A 6 36.97 -37.31 -35.14
C PRO A 6 37.16 -36.04 -36.04
N SER A 7 36.77 -34.84 -35.56
CA SER A 7 37.66 -33.65 -35.44
C SER A 7 36.91 -32.34 -35.09
N ARG A 8 37.65 -31.29 -34.69
CA ARG A 8 37.15 -29.93 -34.41
C ARG A 8 37.66 -28.95 -35.48
N THR A 9 36.79 -28.09 -36.02
CA THR A 9 37.17 -26.74 -36.52
C THR A 9 35.93 -25.85 -36.68
N PHE A 10 35.86 -24.76 -35.90
CA PHE A 10 35.15 -23.55 -36.32
C PHE A 10 36.20 -22.57 -36.86
N PRO A 11 36.08 -22.07 -38.09
CA PRO A 11 37.08 -21.15 -38.64
C PRO A 11 36.91 -19.74 -38.09
N CYS A 12 38.02 -19.08 -37.74
CA CYS A 12 38.05 -17.65 -37.48
C CYS A 12 37.78 -16.90 -38.80
N ILE A 13 36.64 -16.22 -38.91
CA ILE A 13 36.40 -15.31 -40.03
C ILE A 13 37.09 -13.97 -39.74
N LEU A 14 38.22 -13.75 -40.40
CA LEU A 14 38.87 -12.45 -40.51
C LEU A 14 37.92 -11.49 -41.25
N ILE A 15 37.39 -10.48 -40.54
CA ILE A 15 36.52 -9.47 -41.16
C ILE A 15 37.39 -8.45 -41.90
N SER A 16 37.35 -8.55 -43.23
CA SER A 16 38.03 -7.69 -44.20
C SER A 16 37.78 -6.18 -44.01
N GLU A 17 38.77 -5.37 -44.37
CA GLU A 17 38.73 -3.91 -44.35
C GLU A 17 37.88 -3.34 -45.50
N ASN A 18 36.55 -3.39 -45.37
CA ASN A 18 35.65 -2.69 -46.28
C ASN A 18 34.71 -1.72 -45.54
N PRO A 19 34.87 -0.39 -45.71
CA PRO A 19 34.12 0.62 -44.95
C PRO A 19 32.63 0.68 -45.31
N VAL A 20 32.22 0.18 -46.47
CA VAL A 20 30.81 0.15 -46.89
C VAL A 20 30.04 -0.92 -46.12
N GLY A 21 30.63 -2.11 -45.95
CA GLY A 21 30.02 -3.22 -45.21
C GLY A 21 29.75 -2.88 -43.74
N ARG A 22 30.68 -2.16 -43.08
CA ARG A 22 30.48 -1.69 -41.69
C ARG A 22 29.28 -0.75 -41.54
N ARG A 23 28.97 0.08 -42.55
CA ARG A 23 27.81 0.99 -42.51
C ARG A 23 26.48 0.26 -42.66
N LEU A 24 26.38 -0.74 -43.53
CA LEU A 24 25.18 -1.60 -43.61
C LEU A 24 24.99 -2.43 -42.32
N ALA A 25 26.07 -3.02 -41.79
CA ALA A 25 25.99 -3.81 -40.55
C ALA A 25 25.51 -2.99 -39.35
N LEU A 26 26.03 -1.76 -39.15
CA LEU A 26 25.51 -0.86 -38.11
C LEU A 26 24.05 -0.48 -38.36
N ALA A 27 23.66 -0.19 -39.61
CA ALA A 27 22.28 0.19 -39.92
C ALA A 27 21.27 -0.93 -39.61
N VAL A 28 21.60 -2.20 -39.92
CA VAL A 28 20.74 -3.36 -39.58
C VAL A 28 20.66 -3.59 -38.07
N ILE A 29 21.77 -3.42 -37.34
CA ILE A 29 21.79 -3.55 -35.87
C ILE A 29 20.98 -2.42 -35.20
N LEU A 30 21.11 -1.18 -35.68
CA LEU A 30 20.31 -0.05 -35.20
C LEU A 30 18.81 -0.20 -35.51
N LEU A 31 18.46 -0.71 -36.69
CA LEU A 31 17.06 -0.96 -37.05
C LEU A 31 16.44 -2.10 -36.23
N GLY A 32 17.23 -3.15 -35.91
CA GLY A 32 16.82 -4.20 -34.99
C GLY A 32 16.57 -3.68 -33.58
N LEU A 33 17.46 -2.83 -33.06
CA LEU A 33 17.31 -2.17 -31.75
C LEU A 33 16.13 -1.17 -31.68
N LEU A 34 15.66 -0.67 -32.83
CA LEU A 34 14.48 0.20 -32.92
C LEU A 34 13.15 -0.57 -33.06
N LEU A 35 13.18 -1.87 -33.33
CA LEU A 35 12.00 -2.73 -33.47
C LEU A 35 11.79 -3.69 -32.30
N SER A 36 12.78 -3.86 -31.42
CA SER A 36 12.61 -4.50 -30.10
C SER A 36 12.07 -3.49 -29.08
N GLY A 37 10.74 -3.40 -28.94
CA GLY A 37 10.11 -2.61 -27.88
C GLY A 37 10.53 -3.08 -26.48
N PRO A 38 10.71 -2.18 -25.50
CA PRO A 38 11.17 -2.56 -24.16
C PRO A 38 10.11 -3.38 -23.43
N ALA A 39 10.44 -4.63 -23.09
CA ALA A 39 9.73 -5.34 -22.03
C ALA A 39 9.88 -4.56 -20.71
N PRO A 40 8.84 -4.49 -19.86
CA PRO A 40 8.87 -3.69 -18.63
C PRO A 40 9.83 -4.29 -17.60
N LEU A 41 11.09 -3.86 -17.67
CA LEU A 41 12.13 -4.23 -16.74
C LEU A 41 11.97 -3.41 -15.45
N LEU A 42 11.15 -3.92 -14.53
CA LEU A 42 10.89 -3.32 -13.22
C LEU A 42 12.16 -3.37 -12.35
N ALA A 43 12.98 -2.35 -12.51
CA ALA A 43 14.04 -1.98 -11.58
C ALA A 43 13.63 -0.64 -10.93
N ASP A 44 13.36 -0.66 -9.62
CA ASP A 44 12.81 0.49 -8.89
C ASP A 44 13.82 1.62 -8.69
N GLY A 45 14.02 2.41 -9.75
CA GLY A 45 14.66 3.72 -9.68
C GLY A 45 13.69 4.77 -9.12
N CYS A 46 13.69 4.95 -7.80
CA CYS A 46 12.85 5.95 -7.14
C CYS A 46 13.26 7.38 -7.58
N PHE A 47 12.38 8.05 -8.34
CA PHE A 47 12.48 9.50 -8.56
C PHE A 47 12.00 10.24 -7.32
N VAL A 48 12.92 10.58 -6.41
CA VAL A 48 12.64 11.46 -5.27
C VAL A 48 12.43 12.88 -5.79
N VAL A 49 11.18 13.34 -5.85
CA VAL A 49 10.81 14.70 -6.24
C VAL A 49 10.54 15.54 -4.99
N PRO A 50 11.46 16.43 -4.56
CA PRO A 50 11.19 17.35 -3.45
C PRO A 50 10.34 18.54 -3.89
N ARG A 51 9.44 18.99 -3.00
CA ARG A 51 8.40 20.03 -3.15
C ARG A 51 7.27 19.71 -4.14
N VAL A 52 6.05 19.80 -3.60
CA VAL A 52 4.81 19.98 -4.36
C VAL A 52 4.94 21.23 -5.25
N VAL A 53 4.91 21.03 -6.56
CA VAL A 53 4.73 22.12 -7.54
C VAL A 53 3.23 22.33 -7.69
N TRP A 54 2.74 23.50 -7.31
CA TRP A 54 1.33 23.85 -7.48
C TRP A 54 0.98 23.96 -8.97
N ASP A 55 0.08 23.10 -9.42
CA ASP A 55 -0.45 23.09 -10.78
C ASP A 55 -1.66 24.01 -10.87
N LYS A 56 -1.40 25.25 -11.32
CA LYS A 56 -2.46 26.22 -11.64
C LYS A 56 -3.40 25.70 -12.72
N ALA A 57 -2.91 24.92 -13.70
CA ALA A 57 -3.74 24.49 -14.82
C ALA A 57 -4.87 23.58 -14.33
N LYS A 58 -4.53 22.49 -13.61
CA LYS A 58 -5.49 21.47 -13.16
C LYS A 58 -6.65 22.02 -12.32
N ASP A 59 -6.41 22.96 -11.40
CA ASP A 59 -7.49 23.53 -10.56
C ASP A 59 -8.09 24.83 -11.12
N ILE A 60 -7.34 25.65 -11.87
CA ILE A 60 -7.76 27.02 -12.23
C ILE A 60 -8.03 27.19 -13.73
N ASN A 61 -7.36 26.47 -14.63
CA ASN A 61 -7.49 26.71 -16.09
C ASN A 61 -8.14 25.55 -16.86
N GLU A 62 -8.18 24.34 -16.32
CA GLU A 62 -8.94 23.20 -16.88
C GLU A 62 -10.45 23.26 -16.55
N PRO A 63 -10.88 23.43 -15.28
CA PRO A 63 -12.29 23.28 -14.94
C PRO A 63 -13.20 24.32 -15.57
N THR A 64 -14.31 23.85 -16.14
CA THR A 64 -15.32 24.69 -16.82
C THR A 64 -16.12 25.57 -15.84
N GLN A 65 -16.34 25.09 -14.61
CA GLN A 65 -16.99 25.84 -13.54
C GLN A 65 -16.27 25.60 -12.22
N LYS A 66 -16.22 26.64 -11.37
CA LYS A 66 -15.60 26.57 -10.04
C LYS A 66 -16.45 27.30 -9.02
N ALA A 67 -16.61 26.70 -7.86
CA ALA A 67 -17.38 27.28 -6.76
C ALA A 67 -16.61 27.14 -5.44
N VAL A 68 -16.64 28.19 -4.63
CA VAL A 68 -16.42 28.09 -3.18
C VAL A 68 -17.75 28.37 -2.53
N ILE A 69 -18.33 27.36 -1.88
CA ILE A 69 -19.55 27.49 -1.09
C ILE A 69 -19.15 27.62 0.37
N LEU A 70 -19.73 28.59 1.08
CA LEU A 70 -19.76 28.60 2.53
C LEU A 70 -21.19 28.40 3.02
N TYR A 71 -21.47 27.25 3.64
CA TYR A 71 -22.78 26.93 4.20
C TYR A 71 -22.72 26.78 5.72
N ASP A 72 -23.58 27.52 6.42
CA ASP A 72 -23.76 27.44 7.87
C ASP A 72 -25.06 28.14 8.29
N ALA A 73 -25.67 27.66 9.38
CA ALA A 73 -26.86 28.24 10.01
C ALA A 73 -28.05 28.54 9.05
N GLY A 74 -28.24 27.72 8.01
CA GLY A 74 -29.30 27.89 7.02
C GLY A 74 -29.05 28.98 5.97
N ARG A 75 -27.80 29.47 5.85
CA ARG A 75 -27.38 30.46 4.84
C ARG A 75 -26.17 29.98 4.05
N GLU A 76 -26.27 30.09 2.73
CA GLU A 76 -25.21 29.83 1.79
C GLU A 76 -24.61 31.13 1.22
N ASP A 77 -23.29 31.21 1.14
CA ASP A 77 -22.53 32.23 0.45
C ASP A 77 -21.71 31.57 -0.67
N MET A 78 -22.23 31.54 -1.89
CA MET A 78 -21.62 30.88 -3.05
C MET A 78 -20.79 31.87 -3.89
N LEU A 79 -19.46 31.68 -3.89
CA LEU A 79 -18.50 32.37 -4.75
C LEU A 79 -18.30 31.57 -6.05
N LEU A 80 -18.83 32.04 -7.16
CA LEU A 80 -19.00 31.27 -8.39
C LEU A 80 -18.23 31.85 -9.59
N GLN A 81 -17.56 30.98 -10.34
CA GLN A 81 -16.65 31.28 -11.45
C GLN A 81 -16.93 30.33 -12.63
N VAL A 82 -16.99 30.84 -13.87
CA VAL A 82 -17.12 30.02 -15.09
C VAL A 82 -16.08 30.36 -16.14
N LYS A 83 -15.63 29.35 -16.88
CA LYS A 83 -14.71 29.45 -18.01
C LYS A 83 -15.52 29.40 -19.32
N TYR A 84 -15.25 30.31 -20.26
CA TYR A 84 -15.96 30.35 -21.54
C TYR A 84 -15.03 30.74 -22.70
N GLU A 85 -14.90 29.84 -23.67
CA GLU A 85 -14.04 29.95 -24.85
C GLU A 85 -14.88 30.30 -26.09
N GLY A 86 -15.41 31.54 -26.14
CA GLY A 86 -16.28 32.01 -27.24
C GLY A 86 -16.39 33.53 -27.38
N PRO A 87 -17.28 34.03 -28.24
CA PRO A 87 -17.51 35.46 -28.46
C PRO A 87 -18.19 36.14 -27.26
N LEU A 88 -17.67 37.28 -26.79
CA LEU A 88 -18.24 37.96 -25.61
C LEU A 88 -19.70 38.42 -25.80
N ALA A 89 -20.12 38.70 -27.04
CA ALA A 89 -21.51 39.08 -27.34
C ALA A 89 -22.51 37.91 -27.23
N GLU A 90 -22.02 36.67 -27.30
CA GLU A 90 -22.80 35.44 -27.16
C GLU A 90 -22.77 34.91 -25.71
N PHE A 91 -21.97 35.51 -24.83
CA PHE A 91 -21.93 35.13 -23.42
C PHE A 91 -23.24 35.49 -22.71
N GLY A 92 -23.92 34.46 -22.21
CA GLY A 92 -25.05 34.59 -21.31
C GLY A 92 -24.96 33.48 -20.27
N TRP A 93 -25.11 33.85 -19.00
CA TRP A 93 -24.98 32.94 -17.87
C TRP A 93 -26.24 33.01 -17.01
N LEU A 94 -26.70 31.86 -16.51
CA LEU A 94 -27.92 31.73 -15.73
C LEU A 94 -27.64 30.79 -14.54
N VAL A 95 -27.92 31.26 -13.33
CA VAL A 95 -27.72 30.51 -12.08
C VAL A 95 -29.04 30.51 -11.29
N PRO A 96 -29.73 29.37 -11.15
CA PRO A 96 -30.92 29.28 -10.31
C PRO A 96 -30.51 29.13 -8.84
N VAL A 97 -31.29 29.71 -7.92
CA VAL A 97 -31.04 29.65 -6.47
C VAL A 97 -32.35 29.46 -5.66
N PRO A 98 -32.32 28.77 -4.50
CA PRO A 98 -33.52 28.42 -3.73
C PRO A 98 -34.35 29.60 -3.20
N SER A 99 -33.72 30.73 -2.92
CA SER A 99 -34.37 31.92 -2.33
C SER A 99 -33.76 33.21 -2.90
N LEU A 100 -34.33 34.37 -2.54
CA LEU A 100 -33.97 35.68 -3.09
C LEU A 100 -32.47 36.01 -2.83
N PRO A 101 -31.63 36.10 -3.87
CA PRO A 101 -30.18 36.24 -3.67
C PRO A 101 -29.73 37.70 -3.53
N LYS A 102 -28.73 37.92 -2.69
CA LYS A 102 -27.86 39.10 -2.75
C LYS A 102 -26.65 38.79 -3.66
N VAL A 103 -26.50 39.52 -4.76
CA VAL A 103 -25.34 39.37 -5.67
C VAL A 103 -24.33 40.50 -5.52
N GLU A 104 -23.06 40.16 -5.34
CA GLU A 104 -21.91 41.06 -5.16
C GLU A 104 -20.68 40.61 -5.98
N LYS A 105 -19.62 41.44 -6.01
CA LYS A 105 -18.39 41.15 -6.76
C LYS A 105 -17.41 40.36 -5.90
N GLY A 106 -17.11 39.12 -6.29
CA GLY A 106 -16.14 38.27 -5.61
C GLY A 106 -14.68 38.48 -6.06
N SER A 107 -13.77 37.67 -5.50
CA SER A 107 -12.33 37.69 -5.78
C SER A 107 -11.77 36.30 -6.12
N MET A 108 -10.88 36.22 -7.11
CA MET A 108 -10.16 34.98 -7.46
C MET A 108 -9.18 34.51 -6.37
N ALA A 109 -8.86 35.36 -5.40
CA ALA A 109 -7.85 35.05 -4.38
C ALA A 109 -8.22 33.83 -3.50
N ALA A 110 -9.51 33.60 -3.27
CA ALA A 110 -10.01 32.41 -2.56
C ALA A 110 -9.68 31.10 -3.31
N PHE A 111 -9.97 31.05 -4.62
CA PHE A 111 -9.66 29.88 -5.46
C PHE A 111 -8.16 29.56 -5.48
N TYR A 112 -7.30 30.58 -5.52
CA TYR A 112 -5.85 30.39 -5.47
C TYR A 112 -5.36 29.83 -4.12
N GLU A 113 -5.88 30.35 -3.01
CA GLU A 113 -5.52 29.90 -1.66
C GLU A 113 -6.00 28.46 -1.42
N LEU A 114 -7.26 28.16 -1.71
CA LEU A 114 -7.86 26.83 -1.52
C LEU A 114 -7.25 25.77 -2.46
N SER A 115 -6.89 26.13 -3.70
CA SER A 115 -6.14 25.23 -4.59
C SER A 115 -4.73 24.95 -4.06
N GLN A 116 -4.00 25.98 -3.60
CA GLN A 116 -2.65 25.79 -3.05
C GLN A 116 -2.62 24.99 -1.74
N LEU A 117 -3.67 25.10 -0.91
CA LEU A 117 -3.86 24.24 0.26
C LEU A 117 -4.16 22.80 -0.19
N THR A 118 -5.23 22.58 -0.94
CA THR A 118 -5.70 21.22 -1.27
C THR A 118 -4.75 20.43 -2.18
N GLN A 119 -3.94 21.07 -3.03
CA GLN A 119 -2.90 20.37 -3.79
C GLN A 119 -1.67 19.97 -2.96
N ARG A 120 -1.46 20.55 -1.76
CA ARG A 120 -0.39 20.08 -0.87
C ARG A 120 -0.79 18.81 -0.13
N GLU A 121 -2.07 18.72 0.26
CA GLU A 121 -2.58 17.60 1.06
C GLU A 121 -3.08 16.41 0.21
N PHE A 122 -3.60 16.61 -1.01
CA PHE A 122 -4.30 15.56 -1.77
C PHE A 122 -3.59 14.97 -3.01
N VAL A 123 -2.33 15.34 -3.33
CA VAL A 123 -1.70 14.92 -4.61
C VAL A 123 -1.14 13.50 -4.56
N HIS A 124 -2.03 12.51 -4.59
CA HIS A 124 -1.69 11.10 -4.81
C HIS A 124 -2.68 10.30 -5.69
N THR A 125 -3.55 10.96 -6.48
CA THR A 125 -4.28 10.23 -7.55
C THR A 125 -4.65 11.04 -8.81
N ASP A 126 -4.43 10.36 -9.94
CA ASP A 126 -5.37 10.10 -11.05
C ASP A 126 -4.95 10.59 -12.46
N ARG A 127 -5.36 9.82 -13.48
CA ARG A 127 -4.81 9.84 -14.86
C ARG A 127 -5.93 9.95 -15.92
N MET A 128 -5.86 11.00 -16.74
CA MET A 128 -6.90 11.43 -17.69
C MET A 128 -7.44 10.38 -18.67
N VAL A 129 -8.73 10.55 -19.02
CA VAL A 129 -9.35 10.16 -20.31
C VAL A 129 -10.21 11.34 -20.81
N ARG A 130 -10.22 11.62 -22.13
CA ARG A 130 -11.02 12.68 -22.79
C ARG A 130 -11.73 12.15 -24.05
N THR A 131 -12.91 12.68 -24.38
CA THR A 131 -13.63 12.44 -25.66
C THR A 131 -14.56 13.63 -25.99
N LEU A 132 -14.95 13.83 -27.27
CA LEU A 132 -15.60 15.03 -27.82
C LEU A 132 -16.77 14.70 -28.79
N GLY A 133 -17.77 15.59 -28.97
CA GLY A 133 -18.90 15.43 -29.92
C GLY A 133 -19.95 16.58 -29.96
N LEU A 134 -20.82 16.62 -30.98
CA LEU A 134 -21.88 17.64 -31.30
C LEU A 134 -23.06 16.99 -32.09
N GLY A 135 -24.26 17.55 -32.31
CA GLY A 135 -24.94 18.74 -31.74
C GLY A 135 -25.54 19.75 -32.78
N LEU A 136 -26.83 19.67 -33.15
CA LEU A 136 -27.54 20.59 -34.10
C LEU A 136 -29.09 20.69 -33.90
N THR A 137 -29.66 21.93 -33.99
CA THR A 137 -31.01 22.44 -34.49
C THR A 137 -32.33 21.62 -34.45
N SER A 138 -33.59 22.16 -34.45
CA SER A 138 -34.28 23.49 -34.26
C SER A 138 -35.85 23.30 -34.45
N ALA A 139 -36.88 24.17 -34.29
CA ALA A 139 -37.16 25.58 -33.88
C ALA A 139 -38.68 25.81 -33.51
N SER A 140 -39.01 26.91 -32.79
CA SER A 140 -40.30 27.71 -32.80
C SER A 140 -41.57 27.23 -32.00
N ALA A 141 -42.46 28.05 -31.38
CA ALA A 141 -42.45 29.45 -30.84
C ALA A 141 -43.74 29.86 -30.02
N SER A 142 -43.71 31.03 -29.34
CA SER A 142 -44.82 31.87 -28.77
C SER A 142 -45.42 31.52 -27.36
N ARG A 143 -45.95 32.41 -26.49
CA ARG A 143 -45.83 33.90 -26.25
C ARG A 143 -46.14 34.25 -24.74
N ALA A 144 -45.53 35.33 -24.17
CA ALA A 144 -45.79 36.02 -22.85
C ALA A 144 -45.67 35.20 -21.52
N THR A 145 -45.19 35.65 -20.33
CA THR A 145 -44.61 36.93 -19.78
C THR A 145 -43.84 36.69 -18.43
N VAL A 146 -42.90 37.57 -18.02
CA VAL A 146 -41.98 37.39 -16.85
C VAL A 146 -41.86 38.65 -15.97
N GLU A 147 -41.44 38.48 -14.71
CA GLU A 147 -41.19 39.54 -13.72
C GLU A 147 -39.67 39.72 -13.41
N VAL A 148 -39.25 40.95 -13.08
CA VAL A 148 -37.85 41.33 -12.82
C VAL A 148 -37.76 42.00 -11.45
N ILE A 149 -36.80 41.59 -10.61
CA ILE A 149 -36.69 42.00 -9.21
C ILE A 149 -35.58 43.04 -8.99
N GLU A 150 -34.37 42.79 -9.51
CA GLU A 150 -33.22 43.68 -9.37
C GLU A 150 -32.36 43.65 -10.64
N ALA A 151 -31.78 44.77 -11.05
CA ALA A 151 -30.78 44.83 -12.11
C ALA A 151 -29.62 45.77 -11.73
N LYS A 152 -28.37 45.31 -11.86
CA LYS A 152 -27.16 46.05 -11.44
C LYS A 152 -25.88 45.58 -12.13
N THR A 153 -24.86 46.43 -12.16
CA THR A 153 -23.53 46.10 -12.70
C THR A 153 -22.59 45.58 -11.59
N VAL A 154 -22.09 44.36 -11.75
CA VAL A 154 -21.19 43.67 -10.83
C VAL A 154 -19.84 43.41 -11.50
N GLY A 155 -18.93 44.39 -11.38
CA GLY A 155 -17.61 44.34 -12.01
C GLY A 155 -17.67 44.57 -13.52
N ALA A 156 -17.62 43.50 -14.30
CA ALA A 156 -17.85 43.52 -15.76
C ALA A 156 -19.07 42.67 -16.17
N TYR A 157 -19.89 42.26 -15.19
CA TYR A 157 -21.19 41.64 -15.44
C TYR A 157 -22.31 42.67 -15.30
N GLU A 158 -23.22 42.72 -16.25
CA GLU A 158 -24.60 43.18 -16.05
C GLU A 158 -25.37 41.99 -15.43
N VAL A 159 -25.99 42.17 -14.28
CA VAL A 159 -26.68 41.11 -13.52
C VAL A 159 -28.13 41.49 -13.30
N THR A 160 -29.04 40.54 -13.53
CA THR A 160 -30.47 40.66 -13.27
C THR A 160 -30.96 39.50 -12.39
N VAL A 161 -31.75 39.81 -11.36
CA VAL A 161 -32.44 38.82 -10.52
C VAL A 161 -33.91 38.73 -10.96
N LEU A 162 -34.38 37.51 -11.20
CA LEU A 162 -35.68 37.21 -11.80
C LEU A 162 -36.49 36.23 -10.94
N SER A 163 -37.81 36.38 -10.96
CA SER A 163 -38.79 35.34 -10.63
C SER A 163 -39.50 34.91 -11.91
N ALA A 164 -39.90 33.64 -12.00
CA ALA A 164 -40.69 33.14 -13.12
C ALA A 164 -41.67 32.07 -12.64
N GLN A 165 -42.91 32.15 -13.12
CA GLN A 165 -43.97 31.17 -12.83
C GLN A 165 -44.03 30.06 -13.92
N GLU A 166 -43.36 30.26 -15.06
CA GLU A 166 -43.30 29.31 -16.18
C GLU A 166 -41.95 29.36 -16.92
N ALA A 167 -41.40 28.21 -17.33
CA ALA A 167 -40.13 28.15 -18.05
C ALA A 167 -40.20 28.72 -19.47
N GLY A 168 -41.32 28.52 -20.16
CA GLY A 168 -41.57 29.14 -21.46
C GLY A 168 -41.51 30.66 -21.36
N SER A 169 -41.98 31.22 -20.24
CA SER A 169 -41.89 32.64 -19.96
C SER A 169 -40.45 33.08 -19.69
N LEU A 170 -39.72 32.41 -18.79
CA LEU A 170 -38.31 32.71 -18.52
C LEU A 170 -37.45 32.69 -19.81
N GLY A 171 -37.63 31.66 -20.65
CA GLY A 171 -36.95 31.56 -21.94
C GLY A 171 -37.25 32.71 -22.90
N ARG A 172 -38.49 33.23 -22.92
CA ARG A 172 -38.88 34.40 -23.71
C ARG A 172 -38.23 35.70 -23.19
N TRP A 173 -38.13 35.89 -21.87
CA TRP A 173 -37.41 37.04 -21.30
C TRP A 173 -35.92 36.97 -21.65
N LEU A 174 -35.32 35.80 -21.50
CA LEU A 174 -33.92 35.53 -21.85
C LEU A 174 -33.68 35.86 -23.32
N GLN A 175 -34.49 35.33 -24.25
CA GLN A 175 -34.36 35.63 -25.68
C GLN A 175 -34.52 37.13 -26.00
N ALA A 176 -35.49 37.82 -25.37
CA ALA A 176 -35.70 39.26 -25.57
C ALA A 176 -34.51 40.12 -25.11
N HIS A 177 -33.79 39.68 -24.07
CA HIS A 177 -32.54 40.31 -23.61
C HIS A 177 -31.30 39.70 -24.29
N GLY A 178 -31.48 38.96 -25.39
CA GLY A 178 -30.44 38.41 -26.26
C GLY A 178 -29.69 37.21 -25.70
N TYR A 179 -30.25 36.46 -24.74
CA TYR A 179 -29.68 35.20 -24.26
C TYR A 179 -30.19 34.05 -25.15
N SER A 180 -29.32 33.13 -25.56
CA SER A 180 -29.72 31.95 -26.33
C SER A 180 -29.85 30.73 -25.42
N LEU A 181 -30.93 29.97 -25.57
CA LEU A 181 -31.14 28.68 -24.91
C LEU A 181 -31.16 27.57 -25.97
N PRO A 182 -30.38 26.48 -25.80
CA PRO A 182 -30.53 25.27 -26.59
C PRO A 182 -31.96 24.71 -26.49
N GLU A 183 -32.51 24.34 -27.65
CA GLU A 183 -33.89 23.89 -27.77
C GLU A 183 -34.13 22.51 -27.15
N GLY A 184 -35.40 22.22 -26.84
CA GLY A 184 -35.81 20.93 -26.26
C GLY A 184 -35.45 20.75 -24.78
N LYS A 185 -34.97 21.79 -24.08
CA LYS A 185 -34.48 21.70 -22.69
C LYS A 185 -35.17 22.62 -21.68
N SER A 186 -36.38 23.08 -22.01
CA SER A 186 -37.20 23.90 -21.11
C SER A 186 -37.60 23.17 -19.82
N GLU A 187 -37.67 21.84 -19.84
CA GLU A 187 -38.03 21.01 -18.68
C GLU A 187 -37.09 21.23 -17.48
N THR A 188 -35.78 21.34 -17.73
CA THR A 188 -34.76 21.64 -16.71
C THR A 188 -35.05 22.95 -15.97
N LEU A 189 -35.51 23.98 -16.70
CA LEU A 189 -35.88 25.28 -16.11
C LEU A 189 -37.26 25.22 -15.44
N GLN A 190 -38.18 24.41 -15.96
CA GLN A 190 -39.53 24.22 -15.40
C GLN A 190 -39.48 23.53 -14.03
N GLU A 191 -38.47 22.68 -13.78
CA GLU A 191 -38.28 22.04 -12.49
C GLU A 191 -37.93 23.06 -11.40
N TYR A 192 -36.89 23.89 -11.59
CA TYR A 192 -36.54 24.98 -10.68
C TYR A 192 -37.72 25.93 -10.42
N ILE A 193 -38.49 26.27 -11.45
CA ILE A 193 -39.69 27.10 -11.36
C ILE A 193 -40.79 26.45 -10.53
N ARG A 194 -41.04 25.14 -10.71
CA ARG A 194 -41.95 24.36 -9.86
C ARG A 194 -41.50 24.33 -8.39
N HIS A 195 -40.20 24.41 -8.13
CA HIS A 195 -39.65 24.53 -6.78
C HIS A 195 -39.62 25.98 -6.25
N GLY A 196 -40.08 26.97 -7.02
CA GLY A 196 -40.16 28.38 -6.61
C GLY A 196 -38.82 29.13 -6.63
N TRP A 197 -37.80 28.60 -7.32
CA TRP A 197 -36.45 29.17 -7.31
C TRP A 197 -36.35 30.48 -8.11
N TYR A 198 -35.43 31.34 -7.67
CA TYR A 198 -35.08 32.59 -8.32
C TYR A 198 -33.94 32.37 -9.32
N PHE A 199 -33.77 33.26 -10.29
CA PHE A 199 -32.70 33.16 -11.29
C PHE A 199 -31.83 34.41 -11.32
N VAL A 200 -30.51 34.20 -11.20
CA VAL A 200 -29.48 35.22 -11.46
C VAL A 200 -29.05 35.07 -12.92
N ALA A 201 -29.45 36.01 -13.77
CA ALA A 201 -29.00 36.12 -15.16
C ALA A 201 -27.83 37.11 -15.24
N ALA A 202 -26.71 36.73 -15.83
CA ALA A 202 -25.49 37.54 -15.92
C ALA A 202 -24.93 37.61 -17.34
N LYS A 203 -24.47 38.81 -17.72
CA LYS A 203 -24.00 39.13 -19.08
C LYS A 203 -22.80 40.06 -19.10
N ILE A 204 -22.03 40.08 -20.19
CA ILE A 204 -20.87 40.98 -20.32
C ILE A 204 -21.19 42.10 -21.30
N ARG A 205 -21.28 43.32 -20.78
CA ARG A 205 -21.33 44.58 -21.55
C ARG A 205 -20.05 45.37 -21.35
N LEU A 206 -19.62 46.07 -22.40
CA LEU A 206 -18.37 46.85 -22.45
C LEU A 206 -18.59 48.30 -22.92
N ASP A 207 -19.80 48.54 -23.44
CA ASP A 207 -20.45 49.79 -23.83
C ASP A 207 -20.82 50.68 -22.63
N HIS A 208 -20.96 50.09 -21.44
CA HIS A 208 -21.10 50.83 -20.18
C HIS A 208 -19.83 50.66 -19.35
N GLY A 209 -19.12 51.76 -19.11
CA GLY A 209 -17.72 51.77 -18.67
C GLY A 209 -17.47 51.14 -17.30
N ALA A 210 -17.25 49.83 -17.27
CA ALA A 210 -16.75 49.11 -16.10
C ALA A 210 -15.43 49.75 -15.62
N GLY A 211 -15.37 50.14 -14.34
CA GLY A 211 -14.41 51.09 -13.77
C GLY A 211 -12.93 50.64 -13.71
N PHE A 212 -12.30 50.40 -14.86
CA PHE A 212 -10.85 50.29 -15.00
C PHE A 212 -10.19 51.67 -14.81
N LYS A 213 -10.05 52.11 -13.56
CA LYS A 213 -9.06 53.14 -13.22
C LYS A 213 -7.66 52.54 -13.45
N LEU A 214 -7.10 52.79 -14.62
CA LEU A 214 -5.67 52.57 -14.87
C LEU A 214 -4.88 53.44 -13.90
N VAL A 215 -4.17 52.81 -12.97
CA VAL A 215 -3.03 53.47 -12.30
C VAL A 215 -1.87 53.46 -13.30
N SER A 216 -1.28 54.62 -13.53
CA SER A 216 -0.38 54.86 -14.65
C SER A 216 1.06 54.42 -14.38
N SER A 217 1.57 53.44 -15.13
CA SER A 217 2.96 53.47 -15.63
C SER A 217 3.25 52.38 -16.69
N VAL A 218 3.44 52.81 -17.95
CA VAL A 218 4.25 52.17 -19.01
C VAL A 218 3.81 50.80 -19.58
N SER A 219 3.83 50.73 -20.92
CA SER A 219 3.73 49.56 -21.81
C SER A 219 2.35 49.01 -22.19
N ALA A 220 2.21 48.70 -23.49
CA ALA A 220 1.15 47.97 -24.18
C ALA A 220 -0.33 48.34 -23.87
N ALA A 221 -0.96 49.06 -24.79
CA ALA A 221 -2.42 49.27 -24.80
C ALA A 221 -3.19 48.00 -25.18
N VAL A 222 -3.39 47.09 -24.22
CA VAL A 222 -4.31 45.95 -24.38
C VAL A 222 -5.74 46.47 -24.38
N HIS A 223 -6.46 46.37 -25.51
CA HIS A 223 -7.89 46.70 -25.56
C HIS A 223 -8.64 45.95 -24.44
N PRO A 224 -9.48 46.64 -23.62
CA PRO A 224 -10.10 46.03 -22.44
C PRO A 224 -10.97 44.81 -22.80
N GLN A 225 -11.60 44.82 -23.98
CA GLN A 225 -12.34 43.68 -24.54
C GLN A 225 -11.47 42.42 -24.69
N ARG A 226 -10.23 42.54 -25.19
CA ARG A 226 -9.29 41.41 -25.29
C ARG A 226 -8.86 40.94 -23.89
N ALA A 227 -8.57 41.86 -22.97
CA ALA A 227 -8.20 41.52 -21.60
C ALA A 227 -9.31 40.76 -20.85
N VAL A 228 -10.58 41.15 -21.03
CA VAL A 228 -11.74 40.43 -20.49
C VAL A 228 -11.91 39.07 -21.17
N GLN A 229 -11.81 38.99 -22.51
CA GLN A 229 -11.96 37.73 -23.23
C GLN A 229 -10.89 36.70 -22.86
N THR A 230 -9.61 37.10 -22.76
CA THR A 230 -8.53 36.20 -22.33
C THR A 230 -8.75 35.69 -20.91
N LYS A 231 -9.20 36.54 -19.98
CA LYS A 231 -9.49 36.12 -18.59
C LYS A 231 -10.74 35.24 -18.46
N LEU A 232 -11.75 35.45 -19.29
CA LEU A 232 -12.92 34.57 -19.34
C LEU A 232 -12.57 33.20 -19.94
N ALA A 233 -11.76 33.18 -21.00
CA ALA A 233 -11.27 31.96 -21.62
C ALA A 233 -10.30 31.18 -20.72
N SER A 234 -9.49 31.85 -19.88
CA SER A 234 -8.61 31.15 -18.91
C SER A 234 -9.32 30.77 -17.60
N GLY A 235 -10.53 31.27 -17.33
CA GLY A 235 -11.23 31.02 -16.06
C GLY A 235 -10.72 31.86 -14.87
N GLU A 236 -10.29 33.09 -15.16
CA GLU A 236 -9.68 34.06 -14.22
C GLU A 236 -10.34 35.46 -14.24
N LEU A 237 -11.52 35.59 -14.88
CA LEU A 237 -12.39 36.76 -14.66
C LEU A 237 -12.91 36.73 -13.21
N HIS A 238 -13.22 37.91 -12.63
CA HIS A 238 -13.68 37.97 -11.24
C HIS A 238 -14.97 37.15 -11.05
N PRO A 239 -15.10 36.37 -9.97
CA PRO A 239 -16.32 35.60 -9.69
C PRO A 239 -17.47 36.51 -9.25
N LEU A 240 -18.70 35.98 -9.32
CA LEU A 240 -19.85 36.53 -8.61
C LEU A 240 -19.89 35.92 -7.21
N LEU A 241 -20.21 36.73 -6.20
CA LEU A 241 -20.63 36.24 -4.88
C LEU A 241 -22.16 36.29 -4.83
N ILE A 242 -22.79 35.16 -4.55
CA ILE A 242 -24.25 34.99 -4.54
C ILE A 242 -24.62 34.43 -3.16
N SER A 243 -25.25 35.24 -2.33
CA SER A 243 -25.64 34.90 -0.95
C SER A 243 -27.15 34.71 -0.84
N PHE A 244 -27.61 33.62 -0.25
CA PHE A 244 -29.03 33.28 -0.11
C PHE A 244 -29.28 32.33 1.07
N ASP A 245 -30.53 32.31 1.55
CA ASP A 245 -30.94 31.41 2.65
C ASP A 245 -31.44 30.08 2.07
N THR A 246 -31.05 28.96 2.67
CA THR A 246 -31.40 27.60 2.21
C THR A 246 -31.30 26.59 3.36
N PRO A 247 -32.22 25.61 3.50
CA PRO A 247 -32.17 24.60 4.56
C PRO A 247 -31.08 23.54 4.36
N LYS A 248 -30.41 23.53 3.19
CA LYS A 248 -29.27 22.65 2.85
C LYS A 248 -28.27 23.38 1.97
N CYS A 249 -27.00 23.01 2.06
CA CYS A 249 -25.99 23.35 1.06
C CYS A 249 -26.34 22.71 -0.29
N VAL A 250 -26.39 23.48 -1.38
CA VAL A 250 -26.80 22.98 -2.71
C VAL A 250 -26.09 23.68 -3.86
N PHE A 251 -25.31 22.93 -4.65
CA PHE A 251 -24.70 23.45 -5.88
C PHE A 251 -25.61 23.19 -7.10
N PRO A 252 -26.09 24.23 -7.81
CA PRO A 252 -27.10 24.10 -8.87
C PRO A 252 -26.52 23.61 -10.21
N LEU A 253 -25.95 22.41 -10.22
CA LEU A 253 -25.31 21.82 -11.40
C LEU A 253 -26.30 21.48 -12.53
N LYS A 254 -27.57 21.15 -12.23
CA LYS A 254 -28.51 20.60 -13.21
C LYS A 254 -28.86 21.56 -14.35
N VAL A 255 -28.83 22.88 -14.10
CA VAL A 255 -28.96 23.90 -15.15
C VAL A 255 -27.88 23.77 -16.24
N SER A 256 -26.70 23.22 -15.90
CA SER A 256 -25.59 23.03 -16.84
C SER A 256 -25.88 21.97 -17.90
N SER A 257 -26.79 21.02 -17.62
CA SER A 257 -27.24 20.02 -18.60
C SER A 257 -27.86 20.65 -19.86
N VAL A 258 -28.39 21.88 -19.73
CA VAL A 258 -28.91 22.69 -20.83
C VAL A 258 -27.83 22.90 -21.89
N GLY A 259 -26.58 23.19 -21.49
CA GLY A 259 -25.44 23.35 -22.39
C GLY A 259 -25.09 22.11 -23.22
N GLY A 260 -25.52 20.91 -22.80
CA GLY A 260 -25.40 19.67 -23.59
C GLY A 260 -23.98 19.12 -23.77
N LYS A 261 -22.98 19.74 -23.15
CA LYS A 261 -21.58 19.31 -23.14
C LYS A 261 -21.21 18.81 -21.74
N PRO A 262 -20.29 17.84 -21.59
CA PRO A 262 -19.72 17.53 -20.29
C PRO A 262 -19.15 18.79 -19.63
N SER A 263 -19.31 18.92 -18.31
CA SER A 263 -18.76 20.03 -17.54
C SER A 263 -17.83 19.50 -16.47
N GLU A 264 -16.62 20.04 -16.43
CA GLU A 264 -15.62 19.82 -15.40
C GLU A 264 -15.84 20.83 -14.28
N ILE A 265 -16.12 20.31 -13.08
CA ILE A 265 -16.52 21.08 -11.90
C ILE A 265 -15.41 20.97 -10.86
N SER A 266 -14.96 22.11 -10.31
CA SER A 266 -14.05 22.18 -9.16
C SER A 266 -14.73 22.95 -8.01
N LEU A 267 -15.26 22.21 -7.05
CA LEU A 267 -16.13 22.70 -5.97
C LEU A 267 -15.44 22.52 -4.61
N TYR A 268 -15.48 23.59 -3.81
CA TYR A 268 -14.96 23.67 -2.45
C TYR A 268 -16.14 24.01 -1.53
N VAL A 269 -16.65 23.04 -0.76
CA VAL A 269 -17.73 23.25 0.21
C VAL A 269 -17.14 23.44 1.59
N ILE A 270 -17.32 24.63 2.18
CA ILE A 270 -16.84 24.96 3.52
C ILE A 270 -18.04 25.01 4.48
N SER A 271 -17.97 24.29 5.59
CA SER A 271 -19.09 24.05 6.51
C SER A 271 -18.65 23.88 7.96
N ALA A 272 -19.57 24.12 8.90
CA ALA A 272 -19.30 24.00 10.34
C ALA A 272 -19.06 22.54 10.81
N GLU A 273 -19.63 21.58 10.08
CA GLU A 273 -19.48 20.13 10.20
C GLU A 273 -18.98 19.56 8.85
N PRO A 274 -18.39 18.36 8.78
CA PRO A 274 -18.03 17.76 7.50
C PRO A 274 -19.29 17.39 6.71
N LEU A 275 -19.42 17.93 5.49
CA LEU A 275 -20.54 17.64 4.57
C LEU A 275 -20.07 16.80 3.38
N LEU A 276 -20.96 15.96 2.85
CA LEU A 276 -20.75 15.19 1.62
C LEU A 276 -21.97 15.19 0.70
N ASN A 277 -21.76 14.93 -0.59
CA ASN A 277 -22.84 14.62 -1.53
C ASN A 277 -23.04 13.10 -1.60
N LYS A 278 -24.25 12.64 -1.25
CA LYS A 278 -24.58 11.21 -1.15
C LYS A 278 -24.39 10.44 -2.45
N PHE A 279 -24.78 11.02 -3.59
CA PHE A 279 -24.66 10.37 -4.90
C PHE A 279 -23.20 10.08 -5.27
N ILE A 280 -22.30 11.04 -5.03
CA ILE A 280 -20.85 10.86 -5.26
C ILE A 280 -20.27 9.82 -4.30
N LEU A 281 -20.67 9.84 -3.02
CA LEU A 281 -20.24 8.83 -2.04
C LEU A 281 -20.69 7.41 -2.43
N ASP A 282 -21.94 7.24 -2.83
CA ASP A 282 -22.50 5.92 -3.10
C ASP A 282 -21.89 5.30 -4.37
N GLU A 283 -21.66 6.10 -5.43
CA GLU A 283 -20.91 5.65 -6.61
C GLU A 283 -19.45 5.28 -6.27
N ALA A 284 -18.83 5.97 -5.31
CA ALA A 284 -17.50 5.63 -4.82
C ALA A 284 -17.49 4.34 -4.00
N CYS A 285 -18.48 4.13 -3.11
CA CYS A 285 -18.65 2.89 -2.35
C CYS A 285 -18.85 1.68 -3.28
N ASP A 286 -19.74 1.78 -4.27
CA ASP A 286 -20.03 0.69 -5.20
C ASP A 286 -18.79 0.33 -6.05
N ARG A 287 -18.04 1.34 -6.50
CA ARG A 287 -16.76 1.16 -7.22
C ARG A 287 -15.67 0.52 -6.36
N LEU A 288 -15.64 0.81 -5.06
CA LEU A 288 -14.71 0.20 -4.11
C LEU A 288 -15.08 -1.25 -3.78
N ASP A 289 -16.36 -1.54 -3.55
CA ASP A 289 -16.84 -2.90 -3.33
C ASP A 289 -16.66 -3.78 -4.59
N GLN A 290 -16.82 -3.23 -5.81
CA GLN A 290 -16.48 -3.95 -7.05
C GLN A 290 -14.99 -4.31 -7.11
N ARG A 291 -14.09 -3.32 -6.93
CA ARG A 291 -12.63 -3.57 -6.92
C ARG A 291 -12.22 -4.55 -5.83
N HIS A 292 -12.90 -4.52 -4.69
CA HIS A 292 -12.69 -5.50 -3.62
C HIS A 292 -13.14 -6.91 -4.05
N ALA A 293 -14.31 -7.07 -4.70
CA ALA A 293 -14.76 -8.35 -5.21
C ALA A 293 -13.82 -8.96 -6.26
N GLU A 294 -13.32 -8.13 -7.20
CA GLU A 294 -12.28 -8.53 -8.18
C GLU A 294 -10.97 -8.95 -7.50
N TRP A 295 -10.60 -8.26 -6.42
CA TRP A 295 -9.45 -8.61 -5.59
C TRP A 295 -9.68 -9.90 -4.78
N VAL A 296 -10.88 -10.15 -4.22
CA VAL A 296 -11.20 -11.42 -3.53
C VAL A 296 -11.11 -12.60 -4.51
N GLN A 297 -11.68 -12.46 -5.71
CA GLN A 297 -11.62 -13.48 -6.77
C GLN A 297 -10.18 -13.83 -7.22
N THR A 298 -9.21 -12.94 -6.98
CA THR A 298 -7.78 -13.18 -7.29
C THR A 298 -6.96 -13.67 -6.10
N GLY A 299 -7.58 -13.90 -4.92
CA GLY A 299 -6.92 -14.33 -3.69
C GLY A 299 -6.10 -15.60 -3.81
N SER A 300 -6.65 -16.68 -4.36
CA SER A 300 -5.92 -17.95 -4.52
C SER A 300 -4.65 -17.80 -5.40
N ARG A 301 -4.67 -16.89 -6.38
CA ARG A 301 -3.48 -16.56 -7.19
C ARG A 301 -2.44 -15.77 -6.38
N ARG A 302 -2.85 -14.91 -5.45
CA ARG A 302 -1.93 -14.25 -4.50
C ARG A 302 -1.31 -15.25 -3.52
N GLY A 303 -2.09 -16.21 -3.00
CA GLY A 303 -1.58 -17.31 -2.14
C GLY A 303 -0.45 -18.08 -2.82
N LEU A 304 -0.73 -18.65 -4.00
CA LEU A 304 0.26 -19.35 -4.83
C LEU A 304 1.48 -18.48 -5.18
N SER A 305 1.29 -17.18 -5.37
CA SER A 305 2.39 -16.22 -5.61
C SER A 305 3.25 -15.99 -4.35
N ARG A 306 2.65 -15.86 -3.16
CA ARG A 306 3.37 -15.78 -1.87
C ARG A 306 4.16 -17.07 -1.59
N GLU A 307 3.58 -18.23 -1.87
CA GLU A 307 4.26 -19.54 -1.77
C GLU A 307 5.43 -19.67 -2.76
N ALA A 308 5.24 -19.24 -4.01
CA ALA A 308 6.31 -19.21 -5.00
C ALA A 308 7.43 -18.24 -4.56
N TRP A 309 7.11 -17.07 -4.02
CA TRP A 309 8.07 -16.12 -3.48
C TRP A 309 8.86 -16.69 -2.28
N ARG A 310 8.19 -17.36 -1.33
CA ARG A 310 8.85 -18.09 -0.22
C ARG A 310 9.84 -19.13 -0.75
N ARG A 311 9.40 -19.98 -1.69
CA ARG A 311 10.26 -20.97 -2.35
C ARG A 311 11.45 -20.32 -3.05
N HIS A 312 11.25 -19.23 -3.80
CA HIS A 312 12.36 -18.50 -4.43
C HIS A 312 13.38 -17.96 -3.40
N ILE A 313 12.94 -17.49 -2.23
CA ILE A 313 13.85 -17.07 -1.15
C ILE A 313 14.61 -18.26 -0.57
N GLN A 314 13.93 -19.39 -0.29
CA GLN A 314 14.60 -20.62 0.16
C GLN A 314 15.64 -21.11 -0.87
N THR A 315 15.28 -21.14 -2.16
CA THR A 315 16.18 -21.42 -3.29
C THR A 315 17.40 -20.49 -3.29
N MET A 316 17.21 -19.18 -3.11
CA MET A 316 18.33 -18.21 -3.10
C MET A 316 19.25 -18.38 -1.89
N LEU A 317 18.69 -18.64 -0.69
CA LEU A 317 19.46 -18.86 0.54
C LEU A 317 20.30 -20.15 0.43
N LEU A 318 19.68 -21.25 0.01
CA LEU A 318 20.36 -22.53 -0.26
C LEU A 318 21.45 -22.35 -1.33
N ALA A 319 21.14 -21.66 -2.43
CA ALA A 319 22.09 -21.35 -3.49
C ALA A 319 23.20 -20.37 -3.09
N SER A 320 23.15 -19.79 -1.89
CA SER A 320 24.24 -19.04 -1.27
C SER A 320 25.09 -19.95 -0.36
N GLU A 321 24.44 -20.75 0.49
CA GLU A 321 25.08 -21.68 1.43
C GLU A 321 25.86 -22.82 0.72
N LEU A 322 25.36 -23.33 -0.40
CA LEU A 322 26.09 -24.28 -1.25
C LEU A 322 27.26 -23.63 -2.03
N ARG A 323 27.21 -22.31 -2.24
CA ARG A 323 28.25 -21.50 -2.94
C ARG A 323 29.33 -20.99 -1.97
N SER A 324 29.06 -21.03 -0.67
CA SER A 324 30.08 -20.87 0.38
C SER A 324 30.88 -22.15 0.62
N SER A 325 30.32 -23.31 0.24
CA SER A 325 30.77 -24.66 0.63
C SER A 325 31.32 -25.49 -0.55
N ASP A 326 32.00 -24.87 -1.52
CA ASP A 326 32.68 -25.57 -2.64
C ASP A 326 34.19 -25.35 -2.52
N PRO A 327 35.03 -26.40 -2.40
CA PRO A 327 36.48 -26.27 -2.29
C PRO A 327 37.11 -25.47 -3.44
N ARG A 328 36.58 -25.62 -4.67
CA ARG A 328 37.07 -24.92 -5.87
C ARG A 328 36.79 -23.41 -5.85
N ASN A 329 35.93 -22.96 -4.94
CA ASN A 329 35.57 -21.56 -4.74
C ASN A 329 36.30 -20.92 -3.54
N ALA A 330 37.23 -21.63 -2.89
CA ALA A 330 38.13 -21.07 -1.87
C ALA A 330 38.96 -19.90 -2.45
N GLY A 331 39.10 -18.82 -1.69
CA GLY A 331 39.77 -17.57 -2.15
C GLY A 331 39.03 -16.80 -3.26
N ILE A 332 38.06 -17.39 -3.97
CA ILE A 332 37.35 -16.72 -5.07
C ILE A 332 36.28 -15.75 -4.52
N PRO A 333 36.27 -14.46 -4.94
CA PRO A 333 35.22 -13.51 -4.59
C PRO A 333 33.84 -14.01 -5.03
N TRP A 334 32.81 -13.84 -4.20
CA TRP A 334 31.50 -14.51 -4.37
C TRP A 334 30.86 -14.32 -5.76
N ARG A 335 31.01 -13.14 -6.38
CA ARG A 335 30.50 -12.82 -7.73
C ARG A 335 31.15 -13.62 -8.87
N ARG A 336 32.28 -14.29 -8.63
CA ARG A 336 33.04 -15.10 -9.60
C ARG A 336 32.96 -16.61 -9.33
N ARG A 337 32.25 -17.02 -8.28
CA ARG A 337 32.11 -18.43 -7.90
C ARG A 337 31.21 -19.18 -8.88
N ARG A 338 31.67 -20.32 -9.38
CA ARG A 338 30.86 -21.15 -10.28
C ARG A 338 29.91 -22.03 -9.46
N PRO A 339 28.61 -22.10 -9.82
CA PRO A 339 27.72 -23.14 -9.33
C PRO A 339 28.00 -24.46 -10.09
N ASP A 340 27.79 -25.59 -9.42
CA ASP A 340 27.91 -26.95 -9.97
C ASP A 340 26.59 -27.73 -9.93
N TRP A 341 25.48 -26.99 -9.91
CA TRP A 341 24.10 -27.46 -9.86
C TRP A 341 23.25 -26.74 -10.93
N ALA A 342 22.14 -27.36 -11.32
CA ALA A 342 21.11 -26.72 -12.14
C ALA A 342 20.16 -25.84 -11.29
N ALA A 343 19.32 -25.02 -11.93
CA ALA A 343 18.31 -24.25 -11.20
C ALA A 343 17.20 -25.18 -10.65
N GLU A 344 16.95 -26.25 -11.39
CA GLU A 344 15.99 -27.32 -11.15
C GLU A 344 16.37 -28.14 -9.91
N ASP A 345 17.66 -28.48 -9.74
CA ASP A 345 18.17 -29.18 -8.54
C ASP A 345 17.89 -28.34 -7.28
N LEU A 346 18.21 -27.04 -7.31
CA LEU A 346 17.96 -26.12 -6.20
C LEU A 346 16.46 -25.94 -5.93
N ALA A 347 15.64 -25.84 -6.98
CA ALA A 347 14.20 -25.68 -6.85
C ALA A 347 13.54 -26.92 -6.25
N ALA A 348 14.03 -28.13 -6.56
CA ALA A 348 13.62 -29.36 -5.90
C ALA A 348 14.05 -29.37 -4.42
N MET A 349 15.30 -29.00 -4.12
CA MET A 349 15.79 -28.93 -2.73
C MET A 349 15.11 -27.85 -1.88
N ALA A 350 14.66 -26.74 -2.48
CA ALA A 350 13.84 -25.73 -1.82
C ALA A 350 12.37 -26.17 -1.58
N GLN A 351 11.99 -27.37 -2.03
CA GLN A 351 10.74 -28.05 -1.68
C GLN A 351 10.97 -29.21 -0.68
N GLU A 352 12.23 -29.47 -0.26
CA GLU A 352 12.55 -30.44 0.79
C GLU A 352 12.23 -29.88 2.19
N GLY A 353 10.94 -29.95 2.53
CA GLY A 353 10.40 -29.47 3.80
C GLY A 353 9.22 -28.54 3.55
N GLU A 354 8.02 -29.04 3.82
CA GLU A 354 6.80 -28.24 3.74
C GLU A 354 6.93 -26.98 4.61
N PRO A 355 6.65 -25.77 4.08
CA PRO A 355 6.22 -24.69 4.94
C PRO A 355 4.89 -25.15 5.55
N SER A 356 4.84 -25.27 6.88
CA SER A 356 3.63 -25.72 7.58
C SER A 356 2.42 -24.94 7.05
N ALA A 357 1.37 -25.67 6.66
CA ALA A 357 0.21 -25.12 5.97
C ALA A 357 -0.44 -24.07 6.87
N LEU A 358 -0.11 -22.80 6.63
CA LEU A 358 -0.58 -21.72 7.48
C LEU A 358 -2.09 -21.65 7.36
N GLN A 359 -2.73 -21.66 8.53
CA GLN A 359 -4.13 -21.30 8.71
C GLN A 359 -4.42 -19.99 7.96
N GLU A 360 -5.64 -19.84 7.41
CA GLU A 360 -5.97 -18.70 6.54
C GLU A 360 -5.65 -17.37 7.24
N SER A 361 -4.62 -16.68 6.72
CA SER A 361 -4.08 -15.49 7.36
C SER A 361 -5.14 -14.39 7.42
N LEU A 362 -5.33 -13.85 8.61
CA LEU A 362 -6.30 -12.77 8.88
C LEU A 362 -5.93 -11.44 8.18
N GLU A 363 -4.84 -11.38 7.42
CA GLU A 363 -4.19 -10.17 6.89
C GLU A 363 -4.09 -10.09 5.34
N ASP A 364 -4.90 -10.84 4.57
CA ASP A 364 -5.04 -10.50 3.14
C ASP A 364 -5.87 -9.21 3.02
N ASP A 365 -5.17 -8.08 2.90
CA ASP A 365 -5.75 -6.74 3.05
C ASP A 365 -5.88 -5.99 1.70
N PHE A 366 -7.10 -5.62 1.31
CA PHE A 366 -7.35 -4.72 0.17
C PHE A 366 -7.14 -3.26 0.57
N TYR A 367 -6.11 -2.60 0.04
CA TYR A 367 -5.86 -1.17 0.29
C TYR A 367 -6.54 -0.25 -0.73
N ALA A 368 -7.22 0.77 -0.24
CA ALA A 368 -7.63 1.97 -0.95
C ALA A 368 -7.71 3.14 0.05
N SER A 369 -7.42 4.36 -0.39
CA SER A 369 -7.25 5.50 0.52
C SER A 369 -8.56 6.27 0.80
N PRO A 370 -8.65 7.04 1.91
CA PRO A 370 -9.87 7.73 2.34
C PRO A 370 -10.42 8.74 1.33
N GLU A 371 -9.54 9.38 0.56
CA GLU A 371 -9.85 10.41 -0.44
C GLU A 371 -10.67 9.84 -1.61
N ALA A 372 -10.72 8.51 -1.74
CA ALA A 372 -11.61 7.83 -2.69
C ALA A 372 -13.09 7.89 -2.28
N LEU A 373 -13.40 8.06 -0.98
CA LEU A 373 -14.76 8.29 -0.47
C LEU A 373 -15.04 9.77 -0.19
N LEU A 374 -14.11 10.47 0.49
CA LEU A 374 -14.30 11.88 0.84
C LEU A 374 -12.96 12.64 0.98
N GLN A 375 -12.78 13.66 0.16
CA GLN A 375 -11.68 14.64 0.32
C GLN A 375 -12.12 15.74 1.29
N CYS A 376 -11.99 15.49 2.60
CA CYS A 376 -12.29 16.48 3.64
C CYS A 376 -11.02 16.94 4.37
N LEU A 377 -10.93 18.22 4.71
CA LEU A 377 -9.86 18.82 5.52
C LEU A 377 -10.45 19.75 6.58
N GLN A 378 -9.86 19.76 7.77
CA GLN A 378 -10.16 20.78 8.78
C GLN A 378 -9.31 22.03 8.55
N LEU A 379 -9.93 23.21 8.61
CA LEU A 379 -9.32 24.50 8.28
C LEU A 379 -9.49 25.52 9.42
N ALA A 380 -8.38 25.99 9.97
CA ALA A 380 -8.37 27.10 10.92
C ALA A 380 -8.32 28.46 10.17
N PRO A 381 -8.91 29.55 10.73
CA PRO A 381 -8.96 30.86 10.08
C PRO A 381 -7.60 31.41 9.61
N HIS A 382 -6.51 31.09 10.31
CA HIS A 382 -5.16 31.55 9.96
C HIS A 382 -4.62 30.94 8.64
N GLN A 383 -5.24 29.86 8.13
CA GLN A 383 -4.91 29.26 6.83
C GLN A 383 -5.66 29.93 5.67
N LEU A 384 -6.67 30.76 5.95
CA LEU A 384 -7.66 31.29 4.99
C LEU A 384 -7.58 32.81 4.80
N ILE A 385 -6.36 33.35 4.81
CA ILE A 385 -6.05 34.80 4.87
C ILE A 385 -6.66 35.59 3.70
N GLN A 386 -6.72 35.02 2.50
CA GLN A 386 -7.34 35.65 1.32
C GLN A 386 -8.82 35.32 1.19
N THR A 387 -9.21 34.10 1.55
CA THR A 387 -10.59 33.60 1.47
C THR A 387 -11.49 34.37 2.44
N ILE A 388 -11.02 34.64 3.67
CA ILE A 388 -11.69 35.48 4.68
C ILE A 388 -12.00 36.90 4.19
N LYS A 389 -11.24 37.44 3.23
CA LYS A 389 -11.51 38.77 2.64
C LYS A 389 -12.72 38.76 1.69
N SER A 390 -13.07 37.58 1.16
CA SER A 390 -14.22 37.37 0.28
C SER A 390 -15.42 36.80 1.05
N LEU A 391 -15.17 36.02 2.10
CA LEU A 391 -16.15 35.32 2.93
C LEU A 391 -15.88 35.61 4.42
N PRO A 392 -16.29 36.77 4.96
CA PRO A 392 -15.87 37.23 6.30
C PRO A 392 -16.32 36.34 7.47
N ARG A 393 -17.38 35.53 7.30
CA ARG A 393 -17.88 34.54 8.27
C ARG A 393 -16.84 33.48 8.66
N LEU A 394 -15.81 33.26 7.83
CA LEU A 394 -14.77 32.25 8.07
C LEU A 394 -13.83 32.57 9.25
N LYS A 395 -13.93 33.75 9.86
CA LYS A 395 -13.03 34.18 10.94
C LYS A 395 -13.25 33.49 12.28
N ASP A 396 -14.48 33.08 12.56
CA ASP A 396 -14.95 33.00 13.95
C ASP A 396 -14.74 31.63 14.61
N ARG A 397 -14.36 30.60 13.82
CA ARG A 397 -14.11 29.22 14.25
C ARG A 397 -13.26 28.46 13.23
N THR A 398 -12.85 27.25 13.60
CA THR A 398 -12.37 26.23 12.66
C THR A 398 -13.54 25.69 11.82
N TRP A 399 -13.29 25.35 10.56
CA TRP A 399 -14.27 24.86 9.58
C TRP A 399 -13.84 23.51 8.99
N TYR A 400 -14.73 22.81 8.32
CA TYR A 400 -14.42 21.70 7.43
C TYR A 400 -14.52 22.16 5.98
N LEU A 401 -13.62 21.69 5.12
CA LEU A 401 -13.68 21.83 3.66
C LEU A 401 -13.79 20.45 3.02
N THR A 402 -14.83 20.25 2.23
CA THR A 402 -14.93 19.11 1.30
C THR A 402 -14.61 19.58 -0.12
N LYS A 403 -13.65 18.93 -0.79
CA LYS A 403 -13.30 19.19 -2.20
C LYS A 403 -13.97 18.15 -3.11
N VAL A 404 -14.57 18.62 -4.21
CA VAL A 404 -15.13 17.78 -5.27
C VAL A 404 -14.57 18.27 -6.61
N VAL A 405 -13.78 17.43 -7.28
CA VAL A 405 -13.33 17.67 -8.67
C VAL A 405 -13.77 16.51 -9.54
N ARG A 406 -14.66 16.78 -10.51
CA ARG A 406 -15.22 15.76 -11.40
C ARG A 406 -15.74 16.37 -12.70
N THR A 407 -15.58 15.63 -13.80
CA THR A 407 -16.31 15.87 -15.04
C THR A 407 -17.62 15.09 -15.04
N PHE A 408 -18.74 15.80 -15.15
CA PHE A 408 -20.08 15.23 -15.27
C PHE A 408 -20.53 15.22 -16.73
N LYS A 409 -21.16 14.14 -17.19
CA LYS A 409 -21.91 14.12 -18.47
C LYS A 409 -23.26 14.83 -18.29
N PRO A 410 -23.90 15.36 -19.35
CA PRO A 410 -25.20 16.06 -19.22
C PRO A 410 -26.33 15.25 -18.55
N ALA A 411 -26.31 13.92 -18.66
CA ALA A 411 -27.27 13.02 -17.99
C ALA A 411 -26.93 12.74 -16.51
N GLU A 412 -25.73 13.09 -16.06
CA GLU A 412 -25.25 12.95 -14.66
C GLU A 412 -25.37 14.28 -13.90
N MET A 413 -25.70 15.38 -14.58
CA MET A 413 -25.87 16.71 -14.01
C MET A 413 -27.23 16.81 -13.31
N GLN A 414 -27.30 16.30 -12.09
CA GLN A 414 -28.29 16.67 -11.09
C GLN A 414 -27.70 17.72 -10.12
N ASP A 415 -28.54 18.44 -9.39
CA ASP A 415 -28.08 19.40 -8.40
C ASP A 415 -27.41 18.67 -7.23
N LEU A 416 -26.27 19.19 -6.76
CA LEU A 416 -25.49 18.54 -5.72
C LEU A 416 -25.93 19.08 -4.36
N GLU A 417 -26.95 18.47 -3.77
CA GLU A 417 -27.25 18.64 -2.34
C GLU A 417 -26.15 18.02 -1.48
N PHE A 418 -25.82 18.66 -0.36
CA PHE A 418 -24.86 18.16 0.62
C PHE A 418 -25.53 17.90 1.98
N GLU A 419 -25.19 16.78 2.60
CA GLU A 419 -25.70 16.33 3.90
C GLU A 419 -24.57 15.98 4.88
N PRO A 420 -24.80 16.00 6.21
CA PRO A 420 -23.82 15.64 7.23
C PRO A 420 -23.12 14.30 6.97
N ALA A 421 -21.79 14.32 6.92
CA ALA A 421 -20.99 13.15 6.54
C ALA A 421 -21.04 12.04 7.59
N ILE A 422 -20.98 12.38 8.88
CA ILE A 422 -20.79 11.42 9.97
C ILE A 422 -21.95 10.40 10.06
N PRO A 423 -23.24 10.78 10.03
CA PRO A 423 -24.34 9.82 10.00
C PRO A 423 -24.34 8.90 8.77
N VAL A 424 -23.99 9.44 7.59
CA VAL A 424 -24.01 8.68 6.33
C VAL A 424 -22.84 7.69 6.29
N LEU A 425 -21.62 8.13 6.61
CA LEU A 425 -20.43 7.28 6.68
C LEU A 425 -20.59 6.18 7.74
N ALA A 426 -21.20 6.48 8.90
CA ALA A 426 -21.52 5.46 9.90
C ALA A 426 -22.46 4.37 9.32
N GLY A 427 -23.44 4.77 8.51
CA GLY A 427 -24.30 3.84 7.76
C GLY A 427 -23.62 3.07 6.62
N ARG A 428 -22.35 3.36 6.30
CA ARG A 428 -21.53 2.61 5.33
C ARG A 428 -20.55 1.63 5.99
N LEU A 429 -20.39 1.66 7.32
CA LEU A 429 -19.52 0.73 8.06
C LEU A 429 -19.89 -0.76 7.91
N ARG A 430 -21.14 -1.08 7.53
CA ARG A 430 -21.63 -2.45 7.26
C ARG A 430 -21.21 -3.01 5.90
N ARG A 431 -20.74 -2.17 4.98
CA ARG A 431 -20.30 -2.62 3.64
C ARG A 431 -18.93 -3.31 3.76
N PRO A 432 -18.55 -4.23 2.84
CA PRO A 432 -17.23 -4.87 2.87
C PRO A 432 -16.08 -3.86 2.98
N MET A 433 -16.13 -2.76 2.22
CA MET A 433 -15.12 -1.68 2.28
C MET A 433 -15.41 -0.57 3.31
N GLY A 434 -16.26 -0.85 4.31
CA GLY A 434 -16.65 0.09 5.36
C GLY A 434 -15.48 0.67 6.17
N ARG A 435 -14.33 -0.02 6.25
CA ARG A 435 -13.10 0.48 6.89
C ARG A 435 -12.59 1.81 6.32
N ILE A 436 -12.83 2.08 5.04
CA ILE A 436 -12.44 3.34 4.41
C ILE A 436 -13.33 4.48 4.94
N ALA A 437 -14.63 4.22 5.13
CA ALA A 437 -15.52 5.15 5.81
C ALA A 437 -15.16 5.30 7.30
N ALA A 438 -14.64 4.24 7.93
CA ALA A 438 -14.14 4.28 9.30
C ALA A 438 -12.90 5.17 9.45
N GLU A 439 -11.99 5.16 8.47
CA GLU A 439 -10.83 6.05 8.46
C GLU A 439 -11.24 7.52 8.29
N VAL A 440 -12.19 7.83 7.39
CA VAL A 440 -12.78 9.18 7.28
C VAL A 440 -13.45 9.60 8.60
N LEU A 441 -14.16 8.69 9.27
CA LEU A 441 -14.75 8.95 10.59
C LEU A 441 -13.69 9.19 11.67
N SER A 442 -12.54 8.49 11.64
CA SER A 442 -11.44 8.73 12.58
C SER A 442 -10.81 10.12 12.43
N GLN A 443 -10.90 10.71 11.23
CA GLN A 443 -10.46 12.08 10.93
C GLN A 443 -11.55 13.13 11.23
N SER A 444 -12.79 12.71 11.53
CA SER A 444 -13.96 13.58 11.73
C SER A 444 -14.19 14.03 13.18
N GLY A 445 -13.14 14.05 14.02
CA GLY A 445 -13.18 14.54 15.40
C GLY A 445 -14.03 13.70 16.38
N ASP A 446 -14.43 14.31 17.50
CA ASP A 446 -15.13 13.63 18.61
C ASP A 446 -16.44 12.95 18.20
N GLU A 447 -17.19 13.53 17.26
CA GLU A 447 -18.44 12.93 16.76
C GLU A 447 -18.18 11.71 15.86
N GLY A 448 -17.13 11.75 15.04
CA GLY A 448 -16.66 10.59 14.28
C GLY A 448 -16.15 9.47 15.19
N ALA A 449 -15.38 9.82 16.22
CA ALA A 449 -14.95 8.89 17.27
C ALA A 449 -16.14 8.25 18.01
N PHE A 450 -17.15 9.03 18.37
CA PHE A 450 -18.38 8.53 18.98
C PHE A 450 -19.15 7.57 18.05
N ALA A 451 -19.23 7.88 16.75
CA ALA A 451 -19.86 7.02 15.76
C ALA A 451 -19.15 5.65 15.66
N LEU A 452 -17.81 5.63 15.67
CA LEU A 452 -17.00 4.41 15.68
C LEU A 452 -17.18 3.61 16.97
N VAL A 453 -17.09 4.24 18.14
CA VAL A 453 -17.28 3.58 19.45
C VAL A 453 -18.71 3.04 19.63
N ARG A 454 -19.70 3.62 18.95
CA ARG A 454 -21.06 3.08 18.85
C ARG A 454 -21.13 1.87 17.91
N ALA A 455 -20.52 1.94 16.72
CA ALA A 455 -20.51 0.87 15.73
C ALA A 455 -19.77 -0.40 16.21
N CYS A 456 -18.74 -0.23 17.05
CA CYS A 456 -18.05 -1.32 17.76
C CYS A 456 -18.96 -2.19 18.66
N LYS A 457 -20.23 -1.80 18.88
CA LYS A 457 -21.22 -2.55 19.67
C LYS A 457 -22.32 -3.18 18.81
N SER A 458 -22.12 -3.26 17.49
CA SER A 458 -23.09 -3.84 16.57
C SER A 458 -23.18 -5.35 16.68
N LEU A 459 -24.35 -5.91 16.37
CA LEU A 459 -24.51 -7.35 16.14
C LEU A 459 -23.89 -7.79 14.81
N ASP A 460 -23.65 -6.87 13.87
CA ASP A 460 -22.96 -7.12 12.61
C ASP A 460 -21.44 -7.10 12.83
N SER A 461 -20.78 -8.25 12.67
CA SER A 461 -19.33 -8.38 12.82
C SER A 461 -18.56 -7.58 11.77
N THR A 462 -19.11 -7.37 10.57
CA THR A 462 -18.51 -6.50 9.53
C THR A 462 -18.43 -5.05 10.01
N GLU A 463 -19.52 -4.58 10.63
CA GLU A 463 -19.59 -3.23 11.22
C GLU A 463 -18.63 -3.10 12.42
N ARG A 464 -18.49 -4.14 13.25
CA ARG A 464 -17.51 -4.16 14.35
C ARG A 464 -16.07 -4.12 13.84
N ILE A 465 -15.70 -4.98 12.88
CA ILE A 465 -14.35 -5.01 12.25
C ILE A 465 -14.02 -3.64 11.69
N ASN A 466 -14.87 -3.11 10.81
CA ASN A 466 -14.63 -1.83 10.17
C ASN A 466 -14.53 -0.69 11.18
N ALA A 467 -15.34 -0.69 12.24
CA ALA A 467 -15.27 0.32 13.29
C ALA A 467 -13.98 0.25 14.12
N VAL A 468 -13.48 -0.94 14.48
CA VAL A 468 -12.23 -1.07 15.24
C VAL A 468 -10.99 -0.69 14.41
N CYS A 469 -10.99 -0.95 13.09
CA CYS A 469 -9.99 -0.39 12.17
C CYS A 469 -9.94 1.15 12.19
N GLY A 470 -11.09 1.81 12.41
CA GLY A 470 -11.14 3.25 12.64
C GLY A 470 -10.58 3.67 14.00
N LEU A 471 -10.73 2.84 15.04
CA LEU A 471 -10.17 3.09 16.37
C LEU A 471 -8.64 3.02 16.40
N GLU A 472 -8.01 2.18 15.57
CA GLU A 472 -6.54 2.12 15.44
C GLU A 472 -5.91 3.49 15.13
N ARG A 473 -6.66 4.39 14.47
CA ARG A 473 -6.17 5.64 13.87
C ARG A 473 -6.58 6.91 14.65
N LEU A 474 -7.44 6.77 15.65
CA LEU A 474 -7.92 7.87 16.50
C LEU A 474 -6.86 8.27 17.54
N PRO A 475 -6.46 9.55 17.70
CA PRO A 475 -5.48 9.98 18.70
C PRO A 475 -6.07 10.12 20.13
N ASP A 476 -6.94 9.21 20.55
CA ASP A 476 -7.79 9.37 21.75
C ASP A 476 -7.58 8.31 22.86
N ARG A 477 -7.08 8.77 24.02
CA ARG A 477 -6.88 7.93 25.21
C ARG A 477 -8.18 7.47 25.89
N ARG A 478 -9.35 8.00 25.53
CA ARG A 478 -10.66 7.53 26.05
C ARG A 478 -11.01 6.13 25.55
N LEU A 479 -10.33 5.63 24.50
CA LEU A 479 -10.61 4.35 23.84
C LEU A 479 -10.28 3.08 24.64
N VAL A 480 -9.51 3.17 25.74
CA VAL A 480 -9.17 2.02 26.58
C VAL A 480 -10.41 1.23 27.04
N LYS A 481 -11.49 1.93 27.45
CA LYS A 481 -12.71 1.25 27.93
C LYS A 481 -13.46 0.49 26.80
N PRO A 482 -13.65 1.05 25.60
CA PRO A 482 -14.06 0.28 24.42
C PRO A 482 -13.15 -0.93 24.11
N LEU A 483 -11.83 -0.73 24.05
CA LEU A 483 -10.87 -1.77 23.65
C LEU A 483 -10.87 -2.98 24.59
N LEU A 484 -11.01 -2.76 25.91
CA LEU A 484 -11.15 -3.83 26.90
C LEU A 484 -12.28 -4.83 26.61
N GLY A 485 -13.33 -4.43 25.89
CA GLY A 485 -14.39 -5.35 25.43
C GLY A 485 -14.07 -6.03 24.10
N LEU A 486 -13.46 -5.30 23.17
CA LEU A 486 -13.15 -5.79 21.81
C LEU A 486 -12.01 -6.83 21.81
N LEU A 487 -11.08 -6.75 22.77
CA LEU A 487 -10.09 -7.80 23.08
C LEU A 487 -10.71 -9.13 23.55
N SER A 488 -12.04 -9.23 23.66
CA SER A 488 -12.77 -10.46 23.97
C SER A 488 -14.00 -10.66 23.07
N ASP A 489 -13.99 -10.04 21.88
CA ASP A 489 -15.03 -10.25 20.87
C ASP A 489 -15.01 -11.70 20.34
N GLU A 490 -16.18 -12.23 19.95
CA GLU A 490 -16.29 -13.55 19.30
C GLU A 490 -15.50 -13.63 17.98
N THR A 491 -15.42 -12.51 17.25
CA THR A 491 -14.85 -12.41 15.90
C THR A 491 -13.32 -12.24 15.97
N PRO A 492 -12.51 -13.16 15.41
CA PRO A 492 -11.05 -13.09 15.49
C PRO A 492 -10.46 -11.79 14.93
N GLN A 493 -10.98 -11.30 13.80
CA GLN A 493 -10.54 -10.03 13.20
C GLN A 493 -10.78 -8.84 14.14
N VAL A 494 -11.89 -8.83 14.90
CA VAL A 494 -12.17 -7.74 15.87
C VAL A 494 -11.15 -7.76 17.01
N ARG A 495 -10.75 -8.95 17.49
CA ARG A 495 -9.70 -9.09 18.50
C ARG A 495 -8.35 -8.59 17.97
N LEU A 496 -7.92 -9.06 16.79
CA LEU A 496 -6.65 -8.65 16.17
C LEU A 496 -6.54 -7.13 15.96
N HIS A 497 -7.59 -6.49 15.45
CA HIS A 497 -7.62 -5.03 15.29
C HIS A 497 -7.72 -4.29 16.65
N ALA A 498 -8.35 -4.88 17.66
CA ALA A 498 -8.35 -4.33 19.02
C ALA A 498 -6.97 -4.39 19.69
N GLU A 499 -6.13 -5.39 19.37
CA GLU A 499 -4.74 -5.48 19.82
C GLU A 499 -3.86 -4.41 19.18
N ARG A 500 -3.97 -4.23 17.86
CA ARG A 500 -3.29 -3.15 17.12
C ARG A 500 -3.69 -1.76 17.66
N ALA A 501 -4.97 -1.54 17.92
CA ALA A 501 -5.45 -0.32 18.56
C ALA A 501 -4.98 -0.20 20.03
N ALA A 502 -4.87 -1.30 20.78
CA ALA A 502 -4.31 -1.31 22.14
C ALA A 502 -2.81 -0.94 22.16
N ASN A 503 -2.03 -1.32 21.15
CA ASN A 503 -0.63 -0.91 21.00
C ASN A 503 -0.50 0.61 20.76
N ASN A 504 -1.36 1.18 19.93
CA ASN A 504 -1.38 2.64 19.71
C ASN A 504 -1.86 3.43 20.95
N HIS A 505 -2.67 2.80 21.82
CA HIS A 505 -3.33 3.44 22.97
C HIS A 505 -2.99 2.76 24.32
N TRP A 506 -1.72 2.38 24.52
CA TRP A 506 -1.31 1.55 25.64
C TRP A 506 -1.72 2.09 27.02
N ASP A 507 -2.24 1.19 27.85
CA ASP A 507 -2.70 1.41 29.20
C ASP A 507 -2.64 0.07 29.97
N ASP A 508 -2.11 0.07 31.20
CA ASP A 508 -1.86 -1.13 32.00
C ASP A 508 -3.10 -2.00 32.28
N ARG A 509 -4.31 -1.47 32.06
CA ARG A 509 -5.56 -2.25 32.13
C ARG A 509 -5.70 -3.26 30.98
N LEU A 510 -5.13 -2.95 29.80
CA LEU A 510 -5.16 -3.79 28.60
C LEU A 510 -4.27 -5.04 28.75
N THR A 511 -3.22 -4.96 29.58
CA THR A 511 -2.25 -6.01 29.85
C THR A 511 -2.87 -7.35 30.27
N ALA A 512 -3.93 -7.32 31.10
CA ALA A 512 -4.56 -8.55 31.59
C ALA A 512 -5.35 -9.27 30.48
N PRO A 513 -6.26 -8.62 29.72
CA PRO A 513 -6.85 -9.17 28.50
C PRO A 513 -5.83 -9.64 27.45
N LEU A 514 -4.79 -8.85 27.13
CA LEU A 514 -3.74 -9.24 26.18
C LEU A 514 -3.04 -10.55 26.62
N ARG A 515 -2.80 -10.74 27.92
CA ARG A 515 -2.25 -12.01 28.45
C ARG A 515 -3.23 -13.19 28.39
N THR A 516 -4.53 -12.95 28.19
CA THR A 516 -5.49 -14.03 27.85
C THR A 516 -5.41 -14.43 26.37
N LEU A 517 -5.12 -13.49 25.46
CA LEU A 517 -4.98 -13.75 24.03
C LEU A 517 -3.76 -14.61 23.66
N LEU A 518 -2.82 -14.82 24.59
CA LEU A 518 -1.80 -15.87 24.47
C LEU A 518 -2.39 -17.31 24.40
N ARG A 519 -3.69 -17.49 24.69
CA ARG A 519 -4.47 -18.73 24.51
C ARG A 519 -5.45 -18.68 23.34
N ASP A 520 -5.41 -17.65 22.50
CA ASP A 520 -6.30 -17.57 21.34
C ASP A 520 -6.01 -18.70 20.34
N PRO A 521 -7.02 -19.35 19.74
CA PRO A 521 -6.79 -20.37 18.71
C PRO A 521 -6.00 -19.86 17.49
N TYR A 522 -6.11 -18.58 17.11
CA TYR A 522 -5.41 -18.02 15.93
C TYR A 522 -3.97 -17.63 16.26
N ARG A 523 -3.04 -18.04 15.38
CA ARG A 523 -1.60 -17.80 15.54
C ARG A 523 -1.24 -16.32 15.45
N GLU A 524 -1.93 -15.59 14.59
CA GLU A 524 -1.81 -14.16 14.36
C GLU A 524 -2.08 -13.39 15.66
N ILE A 525 -3.23 -13.63 16.30
CA ILE A 525 -3.62 -13.02 17.58
C ILE A 525 -2.60 -13.35 18.67
N ARG A 526 -2.20 -14.62 18.83
CA ARG A 526 -1.13 -15.00 19.79
C ARG A 526 0.18 -14.23 19.53
N SER A 527 0.50 -13.95 18.27
CA SER A 527 1.73 -13.25 17.88
C SER A 527 1.67 -11.74 18.14
N GLU A 528 0.53 -11.10 17.85
CA GLU A 528 0.30 -9.68 18.17
C GLU A 528 0.27 -9.46 19.68
N ALA A 529 -0.45 -10.29 20.45
CA ALA A 529 -0.43 -10.30 21.91
C ALA A 529 1.00 -10.41 22.49
N VAL A 530 1.83 -11.30 21.92
CA VAL A 530 3.25 -11.42 22.28
C VAL A 530 4.00 -10.13 21.96
N ALA A 531 3.83 -9.55 20.77
CA ALA A 531 4.50 -8.30 20.38
C ALA A 531 4.12 -7.13 21.30
N SER A 532 2.83 -6.96 21.58
CA SER A 532 2.26 -6.00 22.54
C SER A 532 2.91 -6.10 23.91
N LEU A 533 2.80 -7.28 24.54
CA LEU A 533 3.30 -7.51 25.90
C LEU A 533 4.84 -7.39 25.95
N ALA A 534 5.55 -7.86 24.92
CA ALA A 534 7.01 -7.79 24.84
C ALA A 534 7.58 -6.39 24.50
N LEU A 535 6.72 -5.45 24.11
CA LEU A 535 7.06 -4.03 23.91
C LEU A 535 6.78 -3.20 25.17
N HIS A 536 5.72 -3.52 25.92
CA HIS A 536 5.18 -2.64 26.96
C HIS A 536 5.20 -3.17 28.41
N GLU A 537 5.23 -4.49 28.67
CA GLU A 537 5.25 -4.98 30.07
C GLU A 537 6.59 -4.67 30.77
N PRO A 538 6.57 -4.08 31.98
CA PRO A 538 7.79 -3.79 32.75
C PRO A 538 8.43 -5.06 33.34
N ARG A 539 9.73 -4.97 33.67
CA ARG A 539 10.57 -6.13 34.06
C ARG A 539 10.13 -6.83 35.35
N ASP A 540 9.49 -6.13 36.27
CA ASP A 540 8.95 -6.69 37.51
C ASP A 540 7.82 -7.70 37.27
N ARG A 541 7.16 -7.65 36.10
CA ARG A 541 6.11 -8.59 35.69
C ARG A 541 6.63 -9.96 35.25
N THR A 542 7.95 -10.12 35.11
CA THR A 542 8.64 -11.39 34.79
C THR A 542 8.07 -12.64 35.49
N PRO A 543 7.75 -12.65 36.80
CA PRO A 543 7.20 -13.82 37.48
C PRO A 543 5.86 -14.32 36.92
N LEU A 544 5.04 -13.44 36.33
CA LEU A 544 3.76 -13.82 35.71
C LEU A 544 3.98 -14.69 34.48
N TYR A 545 5.02 -14.40 33.68
CA TYR A 545 5.37 -15.17 32.50
C TYR A 545 6.15 -16.45 32.85
N LEU A 546 6.99 -16.41 33.91
CA LEU A 546 7.61 -17.63 34.45
C LEU A 546 6.57 -18.64 34.97
N ALA A 547 5.40 -18.18 35.44
CA ALA A 547 4.29 -19.06 35.79
C ALA A 547 3.62 -19.71 34.56
N LEU A 548 3.52 -19.00 33.44
CA LEU A 548 2.98 -19.53 32.18
C LEU A 548 3.85 -20.63 31.54
N LEU A 549 5.12 -20.76 31.92
CA LEU A 549 5.99 -21.90 31.55
C LEU A 549 5.55 -23.25 32.17
N LYS A 550 4.46 -23.27 32.93
CA LYS A 550 3.82 -24.47 33.51
C LYS A 550 2.40 -24.71 32.95
N ASP A 551 1.96 -23.93 31.98
CA ASP A 551 0.66 -24.12 31.32
C ASP A 551 0.69 -25.41 30.48
N PRO A 552 -0.38 -26.23 30.46
CA PRO A 552 -0.42 -27.46 29.65
C PRO A 552 -0.35 -27.20 28.13
N ASP A 553 -0.70 -26.01 27.64
CA ASP A 553 -0.56 -25.68 26.21
C ASP A 553 0.83 -25.11 25.89
N LEU A 554 1.56 -25.83 25.03
CA LEU A 554 2.89 -25.45 24.56
C LEU A 554 2.89 -24.16 23.74
N ASN A 555 1.77 -23.77 23.11
CA ASN A 555 1.64 -22.46 22.49
C ASN A 555 1.75 -21.34 23.53
N VAL A 556 1.08 -21.49 24.68
CA VAL A 556 1.12 -20.52 25.79
C VAL A 556 2.52 -20.43 26.37
N GLN A 557 3.19 -21.57 26.56
CA GLN A 557 4.58 -21.60 27.01
C GLN A 557 5.51 -20.89 26.00
N MET A 558 5.37 -21.16 24.70
CA MET A 558 6.15 -20.47 23.65
C MET A 558 5.89 -18.97 23.59
N CYS A 559 4.64 -18.54 23.76
CA CYS A 559 4.28 -17.12 23.87
C CYS A 559 4.96 -16.48 25.10
N ALA A 560 4.90 -17.14 26.26
CA ALA A 560 5.52 -16.66 27.48
C ALA A 560 7.06 -16.56 27.38
N LEU A 561 7.73 -17.53 26.76
CA LEU A 561 9.17 -17.47 26.44
C LEU A 561 9.50 -16.27 25.55
N SER A 562 8.67 -16.01 24.54
CA SER A 562 8.86 -14.93 23.56
C SER A 562 8.74 -13.54 24.21
N VAL A 563 7.81 -13.37 25.17
CA VAL A 563 7.73 -12.16 26.00
C VAL A 563 8.92 -12.06 26.97
N LEU A 564 9.25 -13.14 27.67
CA LEU A 564 10.38 -13.19 28.63
C LEU A 564 11.72 -12.81 27.98
N LEU A 565 11.95 -13.18 26.72
CA LEU A 565 13.17 -12.86 25.97
C LEU A 565 13.42 -11.35 25.88
N ARG A 566 12.34 -10.56 25.81
CA ARG A 566 12.39 -9.10 25.69
C ARG A 566 12.38 -8.41 27.05
N LEU A 567 11.55 -8.88 27.98
CA LEU A 567 11.49 -8.37 29.35
C LEU A 567 12.81 -8.63 30.09
N ASN A 568 13.14 -9.90 30.29
CA ASN A 568 14.28 -10.33 31.11
C ASN A 568 14.81 -11.71 30.67
N ARG A 569 15.47 -11.74 29.52
CA ARG A 569 16.06 -12.94 28.89
C ARG A 569 16.81 -13.84 29.88
N ASP A 570 17.47 -13.24 30.87
CA ASP A 570 18.40 -13.95 31.73
C ASP A 570 17.70 -14.78 32.82
N THR A 571 16.39 -14.59 32.99
CA THR A 571 15.53 -15.42 33.86
C THR A 571 14.92 -16.63 33.17
N ILE A 572 15.03 -16.77 31.84
CA ILE A 572 14.45 -17.92 31.14
C ILE A 572 15.15 -19.22 31.57
N PRO A 573 14.41 -20.20 32.13
CA PRO A 573 14.95 -21.50 32.48
C PRO A 573 15.15 -22.35 31.23
N SER A 574 16.29 -23.05 31.14
CA SER A 574 16.60 -23.91 30.00
C SER A 574 15.78 -25.21 29.98
N LYS A 575 15.27 -25.67 31.14
CA LYS A 575 14.55 -26.95 31.23
C LYS A 575 13.30 -27.02 30.32
N PRO A 576 12.33 -26.07 30.37
CA PRO A 576 11.18 -26.09 29.48
C PRO A 576 11.56 -26.07 27.99
N LEU A 577 12.63 -25.37 27.62
CA LEU A 577 13.13 -25.34 26.24
C LEU A 577 13.61 -26.72 25.78
N VAL A 578 14.31 -27.47 26.64
CA VAL A 578 14.70 -28.87 26.37
C VAL A 578 13.48 -29.80 26.32
N GLU A 579 12.49 -29.62 27.21
CA GLU A 579 11.23 -30.39 27.18
C GLU A 579 10.42 -30.12 25.89
N MET A 580 10.52 -28.92 25.31
CA MET A 580 9.95 -28.59 23.99
C MET A 580 10.69 -29.24 22.81
N LEU A 581 12.01 -29.43 22.89
CA LEU A 581 12.77 -30.16 21.86
C LEU A 581 12.30 -31.61 21.72
N ALA A 582 11.86 -32.23 22.81
CA ALA A 582 11.31 -33.58 22.83
C ALA A 582 9.86 -33.68 22.31
N ASN A 583 9.21 -32.56 21.95
CA ASN A 583 7.84 -32.58 21.45
C ASN A 583 7.78 -33.01 19.97
N PRO A 584 6.80 -33.83 19.54
CA PRO A 584 6.68 -34.25 18.14
C PRO A 584 6.14 -33.17 17.18
N ASN A 585 5.66 -32.01 17.66
CA ASN A 585 5.23 -30.92 16.79
C ASN A 585 6.44 -30.11 16.29
N PRO A 586 6.71 -30.08 14.96
CA PRO A 586 7.87 -29.40 14.42
C PRO A 586 7.85 -27.87 14.62
N GLU A 587 6.68 -27.25 14.76
CA GLU A 587 6.60 -25.80 15.05
C GLU A 587 7.09 -25.48 16.48
N VAL A 588 6.78 -26.36 17.44
CA VAL A 588 7.25 -26.23 18.83
C VAL A 588 8.77 -26.47 18.89
N GLN A 589 9.27 -27.49 18.19
CA GLN A 589 10.70 -27.77 18.11
C GLN A 589 11.47 -26.61 17.45
N GLY A 590 11.01 -26.11 16.30
CA GLY A 590 11.63 -25.01 15.57
C GLY A 590 11.70 -23.73 16.41
N ALA A 591 10.60 -23.35 17.06
CA ALA A 591 10.53 -22.16 17.90
C ALA A 591 11.38 -22.30 19.18
N ALA A 592 11.45 -23.49 19.78
CA ALA A 592 12.35 -23.76 20.91
C ALA A 592 13.83 -23.68 20.52
N LEU A 593 14.23 -24.23 19.36
CA LEU A 593 15.58 -24.10 18.82
C LEU A 593 15.93 -22.63 18.51
N GLN A 594 15.00 -21.87 17.94
CA GLN A 594 15.17 -20.44 17.68
C GLN A 594 15.38 -19.65 18.97
N MET A 595 14.58 -19.93 20.01
CA MET A 595 14.71 -19.32 21.34
C MET A 595 16.06 -19.65 21.99
N LEU A 596 16.52 -20.90 21.89
CA LEU A 596 17.81 -21.35 22.41
C LEU A 596 19.00 -20.65 21.72
N TRP A 597 18.94 -20.42 20.41
CA TRP A 597 19.92 -19.59 19.69
C TRP A 597 19.90 -18.15 20.22
N GLN A 598 18.72 -17.52 20.26
CA GLN A 598 18.55 -16.12 20.67
C GLN A 598 19.03 -15.85 22.11
N LEU A 599 18.93 -16.83 23.00
CA LEU A 599 19.44 -16.75 24.37
C LEU A 599 20.98 -16.82 24.45
N ASN A 600 21.65 -17.45 23.47
CA ASN A 600 23.11 -17.61 23.42
C ASN A 600 23.66 -18.20 24.75
N ARG A 601 23.03 -19.26 25.24
CA ARG A 601 23.36 -19.95 26.50
C ARG A 601 23.74 -21.40 26.23
N ASP A 602 24.87 -21.84 26.78
CA ASP A 602 25.48 -23.18 26.61
C ASP A 602 24.70 -24.32 27.30
N VAL A 603 23.39 -24.19 27.46
CA VAL A 603 22.57 -24.98 28.39
C VAL A 603 21.58 -25.86 27.62
N VAL A 604 22.05 -26.48 26.54
CA VAL A 604 21.37 -27.57 25.84
C VAL A 604 22.32 -28.77 25.82
N PRO A 605 21.97 -29.91 26.45
CA PRO A 605 22.76 -31.11 26.32
C PRO A 605 22.85 -31.54 24.86
N ARG A 606 24.07 -31.88 24.40
CA ARG A 606 24.33 -32.33 23.03
C ARG A 606 23.48 -33.54 22.64
N ALA A 607 23.17 -34.39 23.61
CA ALA A 607 22.29 -35.56 23.47
C ALA A 607 20.86 -35.20 23.02
N ASP A 608 20.36 -34.00 23.35
CA ASP A 608 19.00 -33.57 23.00
C ASP A 608 18.94 -32.91 21.61
N LEU A 609 20.06 -32.37 21.12
CA LEU A 609 20.18 -31.76 19.79
C LEU A 609 20.50 -32.79 18.68
N LEU A 610 21.29 -33.82 18.99
CA LEU A 610 21.72 -34.82 18.00
C LEU A 610 20.56 -35.54 17.28
N PRO A 611 19.47 -35.97 17.95
CA PRO A 611 18.31 -36.59 17.28
C PRO A 611 17.63 -35.68 16.26
N LEU A 612 17.64 -34.36 16.50
CA LEU A 612 16.96 -33.37 15.67
C LEU A 612 17.63 -33.20 14.29
N LEU A 613 18.89 -33.64 14.15
CA LEU A 613 19.57 -33.74 12.85
C LEU A 613 18.93 -34.79 11.92
N GLY A 614 18.16 -35.73 12.48
CA GLY A 614 17.36 -36.71 11.75
C GLY A 614 15.96 -36.21 11.38
N SER A 615 15.59 -34.97 11.71
CA SER A 615 14.27 -34.43 11.47
C SER A 615 13.93 -34.36 9.97
N PRO A 616 12.67 -34.64 9.57
CA PRO A 616 12.19 -34.43 8.20
C PRO A 616 11.96 -32.95 7.86
N HIS A 617 12.17 -32.01 8.80
CA HIS A 617 11.98 -30.57 8.58
C HIS A 617 13.32 -29.83 8.52
N LEU A 618 13.58 -29.15 7.40
CA LEU A 618 14.85 -28.50 7.12
C LEU A 618 15.23 -27.40 8.14
N GLU A 619 14.25 -26.64 8.64
CA GLU A 619 14.49 -25.63 9.67
C GLU A 619 15.02 -26.26 10.96
N ILE A 620 14.44 -27.38 11.40
CA ILE A 620 14.88 -28.10 12.62
C ILE A 620 16.31 -28.62 12.44
N VAL A 621 16.61 -29.28 11.32
CA VAL A 621 17.96 -29.81 11.04
C VAL A 621 19.00 -28.69 11.01
N THR A 622 18.71 -27.60 10.30
CA THR A 622 19.66 -26.47 10.17
C THR A 622 19.84 -25.70 11.48
N MET A 623 18.78 -25.50 12.27
CA MET A 623 18.84 -24.82 13.56
C MET A 623 19.59 -25.67 14.60
N ALA A 624 19.30 -26.98 14.67
CA ALA A 624 20.01 -27.92 15.54
C ALA A 624 21.50 -28.04 15.18
N TRP A 625 21.83 -28.16 13.88
CA TRP A 625 23.23 -28.17 13.41
C TRP A 625 23.98 -26.89 13.83
N ARG A 626 23.39 -25.70 13.62
CA ARG A 626 23.99 -24.41 13.98
C ARG A 626 24.17 -24.21 15.49
N LEU A 627 23.30 -24.80 16.30
CA LEU A 627 23.43 -24.83 17.76
C LEU A 627 24.56 -25.78 18.22
N ILE A 628 24.67 -26.98 17.65
CA ILE A 628 25.73 -27.93 17.99
C ILE A 628 27.11 -27.36 17.62
N GLU A 629 27.25 -26.77 16.44
CA GLU A 629 28.54 -26.26 15.95
C GLU A 629 28.84 -24.80 16.35
N GLY A 630 27.93 -24.12 17.05
CA GLY A 630 28.10 -22.72 17.49
C GLY A 630 28.20 -21.69 16.36
N THR A 631 27.84 -22.06 15.13
CA THR A 631 28.03 -21.21 13.92
C THR A 631 27.05 -20.03 13.84
N GLY A 632 26.02 -19.99 14.69
CA GLY A 632 24.99 -18.95 14.72
C GLY A 632 25.39 -17.58 15.29
N HIS A 633 26.62 -17.40 15.78
CA HIS A 633 27.04 -16.16 16.47
C HIS A 633 27.28 -14.94 15.55
N LEU A 634 27.28 -15.11 14.23
CA LEU A 634 27.67 -14.07 13.27
C LEU A 634 26.54 -13.05 13.02
N ARG A 635 26.59 -11.89 13.70
CA ARG A 635 26.00 -10.66 13.15
C ARG A 635 26.84 -10.22 11.92
N PRO A 636 26.28 -10.14 10.71
CA PRO A 636 27.03 -9.68 9.56
C PRO A 636 27.29 -8.17 9.66
N GLY A 637 28.54 -7.77 9.94
CA GLY A 637 28.98 -6.37 9.78
C GLY A 637 29.94 -5.79 10.83
N LEU A 638 30.28 -6.51 11.91
CA LEU A 638 31.21 -6.02 12.95
C LEU A 638 32.31 -7.06 13.23
N PRO A 639 33.60 -6.66 13.32
CA PRO A 639 34.68 -7.55 13.76
C PRO A 639 34.52 -7.95 15.23
N ASP A 640 34.68 -9.24 15.53
CA ASP A 640 34.76 -9.77 16.91
C ASP A 640 36.23 -9.76 17.39
N PRO A 641 36.62 -8.96 18.41
CA PRO A 641 38.00 -8.93 18.90
C PRO A 641 38.49 -10.23 19.53
N LEU A 642 37.61 -11.20 19.81
CA LEU A 642 37.92 -12.48 20.45
C LEU A 642 37.87 -13.68 19.48
N ALA A 643 37.78 -13.42 18.16
CA ALA A 643 37.62 -14.45 17.13
C ALA A 643 38.56 -15.66 17.28
N SER A 644 39.86 -15.46 17.47
CA SER A 644 40.84 -16.56 17.55
C SER A 644 40.66 -17.48 18.77
N THR A 645 40.35 -16.92 19.95
CA THR A 645 40.02 -17.70 21.15
C THR A 645 38.68 -18.42 20.98
N ARG A 646 37.76 -17.82 20.21
CA ARG A 646 36.44 -18.38 19.92
C ARG A 646 36.52 -19.54 18.91
N GLU A 647 37.33 -19.43 17.87
CA GLU A 647 37.62 -20.51 16.91
C GLU A 647 38.20 -21.75 17.62
N GLN A 648 39.18 -21.55 18.51
CA GLN A 648 39.72 -22.63 19.35
C GLN A 648 38.65 -23.28 20.26
N THR A 649 37.64 -22.52 20.70
CA THR A 649 36.51 -23.02 21.50
C THR A 649 35.46 -23.75 20.63
N LEU A 650 35.25 -23.30 19.39
CA LEU A 650 34.31 -23.89 18.43
C LEU A 650 34.81 -25.24 17.90
N ASN A 651 36.13 -25.38 17.68
CA ASN A 651 36.74 -26.67 17.31
C ASN A 651 36.48 -27.77 18.37
N GLY A 652 36.32 -27.39 19.65
CA GLY A 652 35.91 -28.30 20.73
C GLY A 652 34.42 -28.72 20.71
N ARG A 653 33.60 -28.17 19.81
CA ARG A 653 32.15 -28.48 19.67
C ARG A 653 31.75 -29.03 18.30
N ALA A 654 32.66 -29.08 17.33
CA ALA A 654 32.41 -29.66 15.99
C ALA A 654 31.66 -31.01 16.06
N LEU A 655 30.76 -31.27 15.11
CA LEU A 655 30.20 -32.61 14.94
C LEU A 655 31.30 -33.60 14.53
N THR A 656 31.41 -34.72 15.23
CA THR A 656 32.28 -35.83 14.86
C THR A 656 31.67 -36.63 13.71
N SER A 657 32.48 -37.37 12.97
CA SER A 657 32.00 -38.16 11.83
C SER A 657 30.97 -39.23 12.22
N PRO A 658 31.07 -39.95 13.36
CA PRO A 658 29.99 -40.81 13.85
C PRO A 658 28.66 -40.09 14.08
N GLU A 659 28.67 -38.88 14.64
CA GLU A 659 27.45 -38.09 14.90
C GLU A 659 26.82 -37.57 13.60
N ALA A 660 27.66 -37.17 12.64
CA ALA A 660 27.24 -36.74 11.31
C ALA A 660 26.54 -37.84 10.50
N ALA A 661 26.64 -39.11 10.89
CA ALA A 661 25.96 -40.22 10.22
C ALA A 661 24.43 -40.02 10.13
N VAL A 662 23.82 -39.38 11.13
CA VAL A 662 22.37 -39.06 11.15
C VAL A 662 22.00 -38.12 9.99
N LEU A 663 22.82 -37.09 9.74
CA LEU A 663 22.66 -36.16 8.61
C LEU A 663 22.85 -36.88 7.27
N ILE A 664 23.85 -37.75 7.18
CA ILE A 664 24.19 -38.55 5.98
C ILE A 664 23.05 -39.50 5.58
N THR A 665 22.27 -40.01 6.55
CA THR A 665 21.11 -40.87 6.30
C THR A 665 19.76 -40.13 6.20
N ASN A 666 19.73 -38.80 6.38
CA ASN A 666 18.50 -38.03 6.37
C ASN A 666 17.88 -37.97 4.95
N GLN A 667 16.55 -38.03 4.85
CA GLN A 667 15.80 -37.97 3.58
C GLN A 667 16.02 -36.65 2.80
N LEU A 668 16.25 -35.54 3.50
CA LEU A 668 16.52 -34.23 2.90
C LEU A 668 17.93 -34.21 2.28
N ALA A 669 18.07 -33.99 0.97
CA ALA A 669 19.38 -33.84 0.35
C ALA A 669 20.17 -32.67 0.97
N THR A 670 19.47 -31.61 1.39
CA THR A 670 20.09 -30.48 2.09
C THR A 670 20.75 -30.93 3.41
N ALA A 671 20.12 -31.83 4.17
CA ALA A 671 20.72 -32.40 5.38
C ALA A 671 21.94 -33.26 5.07
N ARG A 672 21.90 -34.08 4.00
CA ARG A 672 23.05 -34.89 3.56
C ARG A 672 24.23 -34.02 3.11
N LEU A 673 23.99 -32.86 2.50
CA LEU A 673 25.04 -31.88 2.16
C LEU A 673 25.67 -31.22 3.40
N ILE A 674 24.89 -30.93 4.45
CA ILE A 674 25.43 -30.47 5.75
C ILE A 674 26.30 -31.58 6.36
N GLY A 675 25.82 -32.83 6.34
CA GLY A 675 26.59 -34.00 6.77
C GLY A 675 27.93 -34.13 6.03
N LEU A 676 27.93 -34.07 4.70
CA LEU A 676 29.15 -34.15 3.88
C LEU A 676 30.17 -33.06 4.24
N LYS A 677 29.73 -31.83 4.51
CA LYS A 677 30.60 -30.73 4.94
C LYS A 677 31.27 -30.98 6.30
N VAL A 678 30.57 -31.64 7.22
CA VAL A 678 31.15 -32.10 8.48
C VAL A 678 32.21 -33.19 8.24
N LEU A 679 31.92 -34.16 7.37
CA LEU A 679 32.87 -35.23 7.03
C LEU A 679 34.13 -34.67 6.36
N GLU A 680 34.00 -33.71 5.43
CA GLU A 680 35.09 -33.02 4.75
C GLU A 680 36.03 -32.31 5.74
N ARG A 681 35.48 -31.58 6.71
CA ARG A 681 36.26 -30.93 7.78
C ARG A 681 37.02 -31.94 8.64
N ASN A 682 36.36 -33.04 9.00
CA ASN A 682 36.88 -33.97 10.00
C ASN A 682 38.01 -34.86 9.46
N GLY A 683 38.00 -35.18 8.16
CA GLY A 683 39.10 -35.88 7.47
C GLY A 683 39.34 -37.34 7.86
N ASP A 684 38.65 -37.88 8.87
CA ASP A 684 39.00 -39.16 9.46
C ASP A 684 38.57 -40.39 8.63
N ALA A 685 39.04 -41.58 9.01
CA ALA A 685 38.64 -42.82 8.36
C ALA A 685 37.10 -43.04 8.40
N LYS A 686 36.41 -42.50 9.40
CA LYS A 686 34.94 -42.60 9.48
C LYS A 686 34.24 -41.66 8.51
N ALA A 687 34.81 -40.50 8.19
CA ALA A 687 34.34 -39.61 7.12
C ALA A 687 34.39 -40.31 5.76
N VAL A 688 35.48 -41.03 5.44
CA VAL A 688 35.57 -41.82 4.20
C VAL A 688 34.49 -42.92 4.16
N ASP A 689 34.34 -43.69 5.24
CA ASP A 689 33.28 -44.72 5.39
C ASP A 689 31.86 -44.18 5.10
N LEU A 690 31.55 -42.96 5.55
CA LEU A 690 30.21 -42.38 5.48
C LEU A 690 29.96 -41.57 4.20
N ALA A 691 30.99 -41.01 3.56
CA ALA A 691 30.85 -40.31 2.28
C ALA A 691 30.76 -41.27 1.07
N LEU A 692 31.35 -42.47 1.16
CA LEU A 692 31.36 -43.45 0.07
C LEU A 692 29.96 -43.84 -0.47
N PRO A 693 28.95 -44.17 0.37
CA PRO A 693 27.60 -44.47 -0.11
C PRO A 693 26.96 -43.32 -0.88
N LEU A 694 27.25 -42.07 -0.52
CA LEU A 694 26.67 -40.89 -1.15
C LEU A 694 27.17 -40.64 -2.59
N LEU A 695 28.24 -41.31 -3.04
CA LEU A 695 28.57 -41.38 -4.48
C LEU A 695 27.45 -42.03 -5.32
N ARG A 696 26.53 -42.76 -4.67
CA ARG A 696 25.36 -43.43 -5.28
C ARG A 696 24.04 -42.78 -4.87
N ASP A 697 24.06 -41.60 -4.25
CA ASP A 697 22.86 -40.87 -3.81
C ASP A 697 21.87 -40.59 -4.96
N THR A 698 20.59 -40.39 -4.66
CA THR A 698 19.58 -40.02 -5.66
C THR A 698 19.78 -38.59 -6.20
N ASN A 699 20.22 -37.66 -5.35
CA ASN A 699 20.43 -36.25 -5.69
C ASN A 699 21.80 -36.02 -6.39
N SER A 700 21.76 -35.25 -7.48
CA SER A 700 22.90 -34.86 -8.34
C SER A 700 24.00 -34.11 -7.58
N ILE A 701 23.62 -33.15 -6.75
CA ILE A 701 24.51 -32.32 -5.94
C ILE A 701 25.16 -33.19 -4.86
N VAL A 702 24.39 -34.03 -4.17
CA VAL A 702 24.91 -34.92 -3.11
C VAL A 702 26.00 -35.86 -3.66
N ARG A 703 25.77 -36.53 -4.80
CA ARG A 703 26.81 -37.35 -5.46
C ARG A 703 28.07 -36.55 -5.79
N THR A 704 27.90 -35.36 -6.34
CA THR A 704 29.00 -34.49 -6.76
C THR A 704 29.83 -34.02 -5.56
N ARG A 705 29.18 -33.67 -4.45
CA ARG A 705 29.86 -33.22 -3.23
C ARG A 705 30.42 -34.35 -2.39
N ALA A 706 29.84 -35.56 -2.44
CA ALA A 706 30.47 -36.76 -1.89
C ALA A 706 31.84 -37.04 -2.55
N GLY A 707 31.92 -36.91 -3.87
CA GLY A 707 33.19 -37.05 -4.60
C GLY A 707 34.19 -35.92 -4.29
N ALA A 708 33.73 -34.68 -4.14
CA ALA A 708 34.59 -33.57 -3.75
C ALA A 708 35.15 -33.73 -2.33
N ALA A 709 34.30 -34.07 -1.35
CA ALA A 709 34.73 -34.34 0.01
C ALA A 709 35.73 -35.51 0.06
N LEU A 710 35.45 -36.62 -0.63
CA LEU A 710 36.38 -37.75 -0.72
C LEU A 710 37.73 -37.36 -1.35
N HIS A 711 37.74 -36.50 -2.37
CA HIS A 711 38.98 -35.95 -2.94
C HIS A 711 39.77 -35.13 -1.91
N GLU A 712 39.13 -34.20 -1.21
CA GLU A 712 39.78 -33.34 -0.21
C GLU A 712 40.31 -34.13 1.01
N ILE A 713 39.57 -35.16 1.45
CA ILE A 713 39.94 -36.03 2.58
C ILE A 713 41.14 -36.93 2.22
N THR A 714 41.13 -37.54 1.03
CA THR A 714 42.08 -38.60 0.65
C THR A 714 43.23 -38.15 -0.26
N GLY A 715 43.11 -36.98 -0.89
CA GLY A 715 44.05 -36.49 -1.91
C GLY A 715 43.95 -37.19 -3.27
N LEU A 716 42.96 -38.07 -3.48
CA LEU A 716 42.84 -38.88 -4.71
C LEU A 716 42.02 -38.20 -5.79
N ASP A 717 42.59 -37.99 -6.97
CA ASP A 717 41.85 -37.63 -8.18
C ASP A 717 41.16 -38.87 -8.80
N LEU A 718 40.03 -39.26 -8.20
CA LEU A 718 39.17 -40.33 -8.70
C LEU A 718 37.76 -39.79 -9.02
N PRO A 719 37.21 -40.02 -10.24
CA PRO A 719 35.90 -39.50 -10.61
C PRO A 719 34.78 -39.96 -9.66
N ALA A 720 33.94 -39.02 -9.21
CA ALA A 720 32.75 -39.30 -8.40
C ALA A 720 31.79 -40.31 -9.07
N SER A 721 31.76 -40.32 -10.40
CA SER A 721 31.00 -41.27 -11.23
C SER A 721 31.52 -42.72 -11.20
N SER A 722 32.59 -43.01 -10.44
CA SER A 722 33.17 -44.34 -10.30
C SER A 722 33.16 -44.87 -8.85
N PRO A 723 32.00 -45.05 -8.18
CA PRO A 723 31.93 -45.57 -6.80
C PRO A 723 32.76 -46.84 -6.58
N ALA A 724 32.68 -47.81 -7.50
CA ALA A 724 33.42 -49.07 -7.41
C ALA A 724 34.96 -48.92 -7.42
N ARG A 725 35.52 -47.79 -7.90
CA ARG A 725 36.96 -47.50 -7.80
C ARG A 725 37.32 -46.97 -6.41
N TRP A 726 36.51 -46.05 -5.90
CA TRP A 726 36.61 -45.52 -4.54
C TRP A 726 36.45 -46.64 -3.48
N GLU A 727 35.41 -47.45 -3.61
CA GLU A 727 35.14 -48.64 -2.77
C GLU A 727 36.32 -49.62 -2.78
N LYS A 728 36.86 -49.95 -3.97
CA LYS A 728 38.01 -50.86 -4.10
C LYS A 728 39.30 -50.28 -3.51
N TRP A 729 39.57 -48.99 -3.68
CA TRP A 729 40.72 -48.35 -3.03
C TRP A 729 40.57 -48.36 -1.51
N TRP A 730 39.39 -48.00 -1.00
CA TRP A 730 39.16 -47.93 0.44
C TRP A 730 39.28 -49.29 1.12
N ALA A 731 38.76 -50.35 0.51
CA ALA A 731 38.89 -51.72 1.01
C ALA A 731 40.35 -52.18 1.21
N VAL A 732 41.31 -51.59 0.49
CA VAL A 732 42.76 -51.87 0.62
C VAL A 732 43.43 -50.93 1.62
N ASN A 733 43.04 -49.66 1.68
CA ASN A 733 43.79 -48.61 2.39
C ASN A 733 43.23 -48.25 3.78
N LYS A 734 42.00 -48.68 4.11
CA LYS A 734 41.31 -48.36 5.39
C LYS A 734 42.13 -48.65 6.64
N GLY A 735 42.90 -49.75 6.65
CA GLY A 735 43.70 -50.16 7.81
C GLY A 735 44.96 -49.33 8.06
N THR A 736 45.37 -48.49 7.10
CA THR A 736 46.59 -47.67 7.14
C THR A 736 46.33 -46.23 6.70
N PHE A 737 45.08 -45.77 6.79
CA PHE A 737 44.69 -44.46 6.28
C PHE A 737 45.18 -43.32 7.17
N SER A 738 45.74 -42.29 6.53
CA SER A 738 46.01 -40.97 7.10
C SER A 738 45.46 -39.93 6.12
N PRO A 739 44.81 -38.86 6.59
CA PRO A 739 44.23 -37.84 5.71
C PRO A 739 45.31 -37.04 4.95
N ALA A 740 44.94 -36.53 3.77
CA ALA A 740 45.83 -35.73 2.93
C ALA A 740 46.06 -34.30 3.45
N LYS A 741 45.18 -33.82 4.33
CA LYS A 741 45.35 -32.61 5.15
C LYS A 741 45.20 -33.00 6.61
N GLY A 742 46.03 -32.44 7.49
CA GLY A 742 45.79 -32.54 8.93
C GLY A 742 44.49 -31.82 9.32
N PRO A 743 43.84 -32.20 10.44
CA PRO A 743 42.72 -31.43 10.98
C PRO A 743 43.17 -29.98 11.30
N LEU A 744 42.28 -29.03 11.03
CA LEU A 744 42.48 -27.58 11.24
C LEU A 744 42.02 -27.14 12.63
#